data_AF-A0A966JWS2-F1
#
_entry.id   AF-A0A966JWS2-F1
#
_cell.length_a   1.000
_cell.length_b   1.000
_cell.length_c   1.000
_cell.angle_alpha   90.00
_cell.angle_beta   90.00
_cell.angle_gamma   90.00
#
_symmetry.space_group_name_H-M   'P 1'
#
loop_
_entity.id
_entity.type
_entity.pdbx_description
1 polymer ?
#
loop_
_entity_poly.entity_id
_entity_poly.type
_entity_poly.pdbx_seq_one_letter_code
_entity_poly.pdbx_strand_id
1 'polypeptide(L)'
;MPAQKRPDYLQTVNERVVVFDGAFGTYVQGKDLTADDFGGQHLEGCNELLAVTRPDLIAAMHEDFLKVGVDALETATFGSFGTVLTEYGIADRAYEITLAAARIARDVANSFESDGRPRYVAGSVGPGTKLPSLGHIAFSDLRDTYEEHARALIEGGVDLLLIETCMDLLQIKAAMQGGRRAMQAMGREVPIQVQVTMETTGRMLVGTEIGAALTALLAMKPAVIGINCATGPAEMQEHLRHLAQHSPIPISVLPNAGLPSVVDGKTHYDLTPQQLAEFHRHHVHDLGITVVGGCCGTTPEHLRQVVEAVRNITPAKRNPQQEASVTSLYSPVTLQQDNSVLYIGERTNANGSRAFRDAMLAGDWDTCTKMANEQIREGAHVLDVCVDYVGRDGTVDMREIAGRFASQASVPLVIDSTEPQVMEAALQLAGGRCILNSANLEDGEEPGRRMDRVFTLARDYGAAVICLLIDERGQARDVEWKMQIAHRLHKIATERYGLSSSDLIFDPLTFPLTTGDADLRRDGIESIEAIRRIKAEIPGALTVMGLSNVSFGINPAARQVLNSVFLDECVKAGLDSAIVHASKILPLARIKPEHLTLCRDIIFDKTTPDYNPLQLLLTAFEGVKSTKQEKPDRSGWPVRDRLRQRIIDGDRDGLTADLDAALGEGLKALEIVNDVLLDGMREVGELFGAGQMQLPFVLQSAETMKTAVSHLEPHMDKVAGSTSKGKLVLATVKGDVHDIGKNLVDIICTNNGYEVHNIGIKIPISEMIAKVQEVDADALGMSGLLVKSTLIMRDNLEELNNQGLSRIPVLLGGAALTRSYVERDLREVYDGRVFYGRDAFEGLHTLDKLMELKRSGIDDPEFGRIPTGRSLAERRGPKETAIDLP
;
A
#
# COMPACT_ATOMS: atom_id res chain seq x y z
N MET A 1 23.88 -45.02 -16.47
CA MET A 1 23.43 -43.68 -16.91
C MET A 1 23.41 -42.80 -15.66
N PRO A 2 23.96 -41.58 -15.68
CA PRO A 2 23.82 -40.69 -14.53
C PRO A 2 22.33 -40.50 -14.26
N ALA A 3 21.90 -40.66 -13.00
CA ALA A 3 20.52 -40.43 -12.59
C ALA A 3 20.10 -39.04 -13.08
N GLN A 4 19.00 -38.98 -13.83
CA GLN A 4 18.46 -37.73 -14.34
C GLN A 4 18.17 -36.85 -13.12
N LYS A 5 18.90 -35.73 -12.99
CA LYS A 5 18.76 -34.84 -11.83
C LYS A 5 17.32 -34.34 -11.81
N ARG A 6 16.61 -34.58 -10.71
CA ARG A 6 15.24 -34.14 -10.51
C ARG A 6 15.13 -32.62 -10.80
N PRO A 7 14.13 -32.16 -11.58
CA PRO A 7 13.96 -30.74 -11.86
C PRO A 7 13.74 -29.97 -10.56
N ASP A 8 14.26 -28.74 -10.53
CA ASP A 8 14.10 -27.85 -9.39
C ASP A 8 12.64 -27.40 -9.23
N TYR A 9 12.22 -27.12 -8.00
CA TYR A 9 10.86 -26.66 -7.69
C TYR A 9 10.51 -25.39 -8.49
N LEU A 10 11.39 -24.37 -8.46
CA LEU A 10 11.13 -23.11 -9.15
C LEU A 10 11.14 -23.26 -10.67
N GLN A 11 11.97 -24.16 -11.19
CA GLN A 11 11.92 -24.49 -12.60
C GLN A 11 10.52 -25.01 -12.98
N THR A 12 9.96 -25.92 -12.18
CA THR A 12 8.63 -26.48 -12.46
C THR A 12 7.53 -25.43 -12.36
N VAL A 13 7.57 -24.57 -11.34
CA VAL A 13 6.60 -23.47 -11.14
C VAL A 13 6.60 -22.48 -12.32
N ASN A 14 7.75 -22.28 -12.96
CA ASN A 14 7.87 -21.39 -14.12
C ASN A 14 7.43 -22.07 -15.44
N GLU A 15 7.46 -23.40 -15.50
CA GLU A 15 7.13 -24.17 -16.71
C GLU A 15 5.65 -24.60 -16.76
N ARG A 16 5.05 -24.91 -15.60
CA ARG A 16 3.67 -25.43 -15.51
C ARG A 16 3.04 -25.15 -14.15
N VAL A 17 1.74 -25.44 -14.04
CA VAL A 17 1.02 -25.45 -12.76
C VAL A 17 1.58 -26.54 -11.84
N VAL A 18 1.84 -26.19 -10.58
CA VAL A 18 2.19 -27.09 -9.48
C VAL A 18 1.00 -27.16 -8.53
N VAL A 19 0.51 -28.37 -8.27
CA VAL A 19 -0.61 -28.59 -7.35
C VAL A 19 -0.09 -29.07 -5.99
N PHE A 20 -0.33 -28.31 -4.93
CA PHE A 20 -0.09 -28.67 -3.54
C PHE A 20 -1.22 -29.57 -3.02
N ASP A 21 -0.99 -30.21 -1.88
CA ASP A 21 -1.96 -31.04 -1.20
C ASP A 21 -3.07 -30.21 -0.51
N GLY A 22 -3.81 -30.88 0.38
CA GLY A 22 -4.91 -30.29 1.13
C GLY A 22 -4.63 -30.25 2.63
N ALA A 23 -5.67 -30.06 3.44
CA ALA A 23 -5.48 -29.82 4.87
C ALA A 23 -4.98 -31.03 5.66
N PHE A 24 -3.91 -30.82 6.42
CA PHE A 24 -3.45 -31.72 7.48
C PHE A 24 -4.42 -31.76 8.67
N GLY A 25 -4.74 -30.60 9.26
CA GLY A 25 -5.52 -30.52 10.50
C GLY A 25 -6.91 -31.17 10.39
N THR A 26 -7.68 -30.82 9.35
CA THR A 26 -9.02 -31.41 9.14
C THR A 26 -8.96 -32.88 8.70
N TYR A 27 -7.86 -33.32 8.06
CA TYR A 27 -7.66 -34.75 7.75
C TYR A 27 -7.50 -35.56 9.03
N VAL A 28 -6.72 -35.07 10.00
CA VAL A 28 -6.53 -35.71 11.31
C VAL A 28 -7.81 -35.69 12.14
N GLN A 29 -8.54 -34.57 12.17
CA GLN A 29 -9.83 -34.46 12.87
C GLN A 29 -10.89 -35.44 12.35
N GLY A 30 -10.78 -35.86 11.09
CA GLY A 30 -11.64 -36.89 10.50
C GLY A 30 -11.31 -38.32 10.92
N LYS A 31 -10.31 -38.52 11.78
CA LYS A 31 -9.90 -39.82 12.32
C LYS A 31 -10.37 -39.96 13.77
N ASP A 32 -10.75 -41.17 14.17
CA ASP A 32 -11.17 -41.49 15.53
C ASP A 32 -9.96 -41.63 16.48
N LEU A 33 -9.19 -40.55 16.64
CA LEU A 33 -8.03 -40.52 17.54
C LEU A 33 -8.45 -40.30 19.00
N THR A 34 -7.64 -40.83 19.90
CA THR A 34 -7.79 -40.71 21.35
C THR A 34 -6.59 -39.98 21.95
N ALA A 35 -6.69 -39.52 23.19
CA ALA A 35 -5.58 -38.90 23.91
C ALA A 35 -4.29 -39.75 23.90
N ASP A 36 -4.39 -41.09 23.90
CA ASP A 36 -3.24 -41.99 23.88
C ASP A 36 -2.45 -41.90 22.55
N ASP A 37 -3.12 -41.61 21.44
CA ASP A 37 -2.48 -41.40 20.13
C ASP A 37 -1.58 -40.15 20.14
N PHE A 38 -1.89 -39.17 20.99
CA PHE A 38 -1.07 -37.98 21.20
C PHE A 38 -0.02 -38.16 22.32
N GLY A 39 0.07 -39.33 22.96
CA GLY A 39 0.97 -39.56 24.09
C GLY A 39 0.40 -39.19 25.47
N GLY A 40 -0.91 -38.96 25.55
CA GLY A 40 -1.67 -38.79 26.79
C GLY A 40 -2.53 -37.52 26.83
N GLN A 41 -3.39 -37.41 27.84
CA GLN A 41 -4.41 -36.37 27.95
C GLN A 41 -3.88 -34.92 27.96
N HIS A 42 -2.64 -34.70 28.41
CA HIS A 42 -2.02 -33.37 28.44
C HIS A 42 -1.49 -32.90 27.06
N LEU A 43 -1.39 -33.81 26.08
CA LEU A 43 -0.89 -33.56 24.73
C LEU A 43 -2.00 -33.68 23.67
N GLU A 44 -3.22 -34.00 24.09
CA GLU A 44 -4.37 -34.13 23.20
C GLU A 44 -4.57 -32.84 22.39
N GLY A 45 -4.66 -32.98 21.06
CA GLY A 45 -4.78 -31.86 20.12
C GLY A 45 -3.45 -31.30 19.61
N CYS A 46 -2.29 -31.75 20.11
CA CYS A 46 -0.99 -31.43 19.51
C CYS A 46 -0.76 -32.29 18.26
N ASN A 47 -1.30 -31.86 17.13
CA ASN A 47 -1.25 -32.62 15.88
C ASN A 47 0.18 -32.87 15.39
N GLU A 48 1.10 -31.95 15.64
CA GLU A 48 2.52 -32.05 15.27
C GLU A 48 3.16 -33.33 15.86
N LEU A 49 2.77 -33.70 17.08
CA LEU A 49 3.35 -34.85 17.78
C LEU A 49 2.98 -36.19 17.12
N LEU A 50 1.92 -36.23 16.31
CA LEU A 50 1.53 -37.42 15.55
C LEU A 50 2.62 -37.88 14.58
N ALA A 51 3.53 -36.99 14.16
CA ALA A 51 4.71 -37.39 13.39
C ALA A 51 5.64 -38.35 14.14
N VAL A 52 5.60 -38.36 15.46
CA VAL A 52 6.40 -39.26 16.31
C VAL A 52 5.55 -40.41 16.86
N THR A 53 4.32 -40.13 17.32
CA THR A 53 3.48 -41.13 17.98
C THR A 53 2.67 -41.98 17.00
N ARG A 54 2.28 -41.42 15.85
CA ARG A 54 1.49 -42.06 14.79
C ARG A 54 2.07 -41.79 13.40
N PRO A 55 3.36 -42.11 13.15
CA PRO A 55 4.01 -41.87 11.85
C PRO A 55 3.31 -42.60 10.70
N ASP A 56 2.64 -43.72 10.99
CA ASP A 56 1.80 -44.47 10.06
C ASP A 56 0.64 -43.62 9.52
N LEU A 57 0.02 -42.81 10.38
CA LEU A 57 -1.10 -41.95 10.01
C LEU A 57 -0.64 -40.80 9.11
N ILE A 58 0.48 -40.16 9.45
CA ILE A 58 1.05 -39.05 8.66
C ILE A 58 1.51 -39.56 7.30
N ALA A 59 2.15 -40.74 7.24
CA ALA A 59 2.52 -41.36 5.97
C ALA A 59 1.29 -41.63 5.10
N ALA A 60 0.25 -42.27 5.67
CA ALA A 60 -1.00 -42.57 4.96
C ALA A 60 -1.69 -41.31 4.40
N MET A 61 -1.69 -40.21 5.15
CA MET A 61 -2.23 -38.93 4.67
C MET A 61 -1.48 -38.44 3.41
N HIS A 62 -0.16 -38.38 3.46
CA HIS A 62 0.64 -37.95 2.31
C HIS A 62 0.42 -38.87 1.11
N GLU A 63 0.34 -40.19 1.32
CA GLU A 63 0.03 -41.13 0.25
C GLU A 63 -1.34 -40.86 -0.39
N ASP A 64 -2.37 -40.57 0.41
CA ASP A 64 -3.72 -40.30 -0.07
C ASP A 64 -3.75 -39.08 -1.01
N PHE A 65 -3.00 -38.02 -0.67
CA PHE A 65 -2.88 -36.85 -1.55
C PHE A 65 -2.02 -37.14 -2.79
N LEU A 66 -0.91 -37.88 -2.67
CA LEU A 66 -0.09 -38.24 -3.85
C LEU A 66 -0.84 -39.17 -4.83
N LYS A 67 -1.69 -40.07 -4.33
CA LYS A 67 -2.52 -40.98 -5.16
C LYS A 67 -3.48 -40.21 -6.07
N VAL A 68 -3.96 -39.03 -5.65
CA VAL A 68 -4.84 -38.18 -6.48
C VAL A 68 -4.07 -37.24 -7.41
N GLY A 69 -2.73 -37.30 -7.39
CA GLY A 69 -1.87 -36.73 -8.42
C GLY A 69 -1.34 -35.33 -8.14
N VAL A 70 -1.38 -34.86 -6.89
CA VAL A 70 -0.70 -33.62 -6.47
C VAL A 70 0.81 -33.72 -6.70
N ASP A 71 1.46 -32.58 -6.85
CA ASP A 71 2.89 -32.47 -7.15
C ASP A 71 3.74 -32.15 -5.90
N ALA A 72 3.16 -31.47 -4.91
CA ALA A 72 3.84 -31.04 -3.69
C ALA A 72 3.06 -31.44 -2.43
N LEU A 73 3.78 -31.85 -1.39
CA LEU A 73 3.26 -32.18 -0.07
C LEU A 73 3.72 -31.14 0.95
N GLU A 74 2.82 -30.66 1.78
CA GLU A 74 3.15 -29.90 2.98
C GLU A 74 3.52 -30.85 4.11
N THR A 75 4.64 -30.58 4.77
CA THR A 75 5.04 -31.33 5.97
C THR A 75 4.08 -31.06 7.12
N ALA A 76 3.84 -32.05 7.98
CA ALA A 76 2.97 -31.94 9.17
C ALA A 76 3.66 -31.13 10.30
N THR A 77 4.11 -29.91 9.98
CA THR A 77 5.02 -29.11 10.81
C THR A 77 4.54 -27.70 11.11
N PHE A 78 3.30 -27.37 10.75
CA PHE A 78 2.71 -26.04 10.86
C PHE A 78 3.02 -25.32 12.18
N GLY A 79 2.82 -25.98 13.33
CA GLY A 79 3.11 -25.46 14.66
C GLY A 79 4.30 -26.09 15.38
N SER A 80 5.19 -26.81 14.70
CA SER A 80 6.22 -27.66 15.35
C SER A 80 7.48 -26.90 15.81
N PHE A 81 7.32 -25.71 16.36
CA PHE A 81 8.42 -24.90 16.88
C PHE A 81 8.18 -24.41 18.31
N GLY A 82 9.27 -24.12 19.03
CA GLY A 82 9.28 -24.04 20.49
C GLY A 82 8.24 -23.09 21.11
N THR A 83 7.94 -21.96 20.48
CA THR A 83 6.95 -20.98 20.98
C THR A 83 5.53 -21.52 21.01
N VAL A 84 5.17 -22.45 20.12
CA VAL A 84 3.86 -23.13 20.09
C VAL A 84 3.88 -24.33 21.03
N LEU A 85 4.90 -25.18 20.92
CA LEU A 85 5.02 -26.42 21.70
C LEU A 85 5.22 -26.18 23.22
N THR A 86 5.53 -24.94 23.62
CA THR A 86 5.50 -24.51 25.03
C THR A 86 4.12 -24.69 25.66
N GLU A 87 3.03 -24.53 24.90
CA GLU A 87 1.65 -24.70 25.41
C GLU A 87 1.37 -26.15 25.84
N TYR A 88 2.13 -27.10 25.29
CA TYR A 88 2.08 -28.53 25.61
C TYR A 88 3.22 -28.99 26.53
N GLY A 89 4.11 -28.07 26.95
CA GLY A 89 5.24 -28.39 27.82
C GLY A 89 6.35 -29.21 27.18
N ILE A 90 6.45 -29.20 25.84
CA ILE A 90 7.40 -30.02 25.05
C ILE A 90 8.22 -29.18 24.05
N ALA A 91 8.51 -27.92 24.40
CA ALA A 91 9.25 -27.00 23.54
C ALA A 91 10.64 -27.53 23.13
N ASP A 92 11.29 -28.29 24.01
CA ASP A 92 12.60 -28.93 23.79
C ASP A 92 12.56 -30.04 22.73
N ARG A 93 11.37 -30.51 22.36
CA ARG A 93 11.17 -31.54 21.33
C ARG A 93 10.87 -30.98 19.94
N ALA A 94 10.86 -29.65 19.77
CA ALA A 94 10.56 -29.00 18.49
C ALA A 94 11.41 -29.57 17.35
N TYR A 95 12.73 -29.59 17.51
CA TYR A 95 13.64 -30.10 16.49
C TYR A 95 13.38 -31.56 16.10
N GLU A 96 13.16 -32.42 17.09
CA GLU A 96 12.88 -33.86 16.90
C GLU A 96 11.60 -34.06 16.09
N ILE A 97 10.51 -33.39 16.50
CA ILE A 97 9.19 -33.52 15.89
C ILE A 97 9.21 -33.02 14.44
N THR A 98 9.80 -31.84 14.21
CA THR A 98 9.93 -31.26 12.87
C THR A 98 10.73 -32.17 11.93
N LEU A 99 11.86 -32.71 12.42
CA LEU A 99 12.70 -33.60 11.63
C LEU A 99 11.98 -34.90 11.27
N ALA A 100 11.22 -35.49 12.22
CA ALA A 100 10.44 -36.69 11.97
C ALA A 100 9.37 -36.46 10.90
N ALA A 101 8.59 -35.39 11.02
CA ALA A 101 7.55 -35.03 10.05
C ALA A 101 8.14 -34.79 8.64
N ALA A 102 9.26 -34.06 8.56
CA ALA A 102 9.92 -33.79 7.28
C ALA A 102 10.44 -35.07 6.60
N ARG A 103 11.01 -36.00 7.37
CA ARG A 103 11.48 -37.30 6.86
C ARG A 103 10.33 -38.16 6.36
N ILE A 104 9.20 -38.21 7.07
CA ILE A 104 8.02 -38.97 6.63
C ILE A 104 7.53 -38.45 5.27
N ALA A 105 7.37 -37.13 5.12
CA ALA A 105 6.94 -36.55 3.85
C ALA A 105 7.96 -36.83 2.72
N ARG A 106 9.26 -36.75 3.01
CA ARG A 106 10.33 -37.07 2.05
C ARG A 106 10.31 -38.53 1.63
N ASP A 107 10.18 -39.46 2.57
CA ASP A 107 10.16 -40.90 2.27
C ASP A 107 8.92 -41.27 1.45
N VAL A 108 7.75 -40.73 1.79
CA VAL A 108 6.53 -40.92 1.01
C VAL A 108 6.68 -40.32 -0.39
N ALA A 109 7.16 -39.09 -0.52
CA ALA A 109 7.42 -38.46 -1.82
C ALA A 109 8.34 -39.32 -2.70
N ASN A 110 9.46 -39.80 -2.15
CA ASN A 110 10.42 -40.66 -2.85
C ASN A 110 9.78 -41.97 -3.33
N SER A 111 8.86 -42.55 -2.56
CA SER A 111 8.19 -43.80 -2.95
C SER A 111 7.24 -43.66 -4.14
N PHE A 112 6.80 -42.44 -4.46
CA PHE A 112 5.92 -42.13 -5.60
C PHE A 112 6.66 -41.68 -6.86
N GLU A 113 7.98 -41.49 -6.82
CA GLU A 113 8.76 -41.01 -7.97
C GLU A 113 8.98 -42.07 -9.08
N SER A 114 8.52 -43.32 -8.87
CA SER A 114 8.65 -44.40 -9.86
C SER A 114 7.93 -44.13 -11.19
N ASP A 115 6.97 -43.20 -11.22
CA ASP A 115 6.26 -42.76 -12.43
C ASP A 115 7.04 -41.71 -13.24
N GLY A 116 8.24 -41.32 -12.78
CA GLY A 116 9.12 -40.34 -13.42
C GLY A 116 8.69 -38.88 -13.22
N ARG A 117 7.64 -38.61 -12.43
CA ARG A 117 7.20 -37.25 -12.12
C ARG A 117 7.81 -36.79 -10.78
N PRO A 118 8.37 -35.57 -10.69
CA PRO A 118 8.93 -35.06 -9.43
C PRO A 118 7.85 -34.91 -8.35
N ARG A 119 8.23 -35.13 -7.08
CA ARG A 119 7.36 -34.95 -5.90
C ARG A 119 8.00 -34.04 -4.85
N TYR A 120 7.49 -32.81 -4.76
CA TYR A 120 8.04 -31.79 -3.89
C TYR A 120 7.59 -31.93 -2.44
N VAL A 121 8.48 -31.62 -1.51
CA VAL A 121 8.16 -31.54 -0.08
C VAL A 121 8.37 -30.11 0.38
N ALA A 122 7.30 -29.44 0.78
CA ALA A 122 7.30 -28.12 1.36
C ALA A 122 7.42 -28.21 2.89
N GLY A 123 8.46 -27.60 3.44
CA GLY A 123 8.60 -27.40 4.87
C GLY A 123 7.59 -26.38 5.36
N SER A 124 6.49 -26.82 5.99
CA SER A 124 5.42 -25.94 6.49
C SER A 124 5.92 -25.19 7.73
N VAL A 125 5.78 -23.87 7.69
CA VAL A 125 6.17 -22.93 8.73
C VAL A 125 5.00 -21.99 9.00
N GLY A 126 4.20 -22.30 10.02
CA GLY A 126 3.06 -21.50 10.42
C GLY A 126 3.44 -20.21 11.18
N PRO A 127 2.45 -19.36 11.49
CA PRO A 127 2.65 -18.06 12.14
C PRO A 127 2.95 -18.16 13.64
N GLY A 128 2.66 -19.31 14.27
CA GLY A 128 2.75 -19.51 15.71
C GLY A 128 1.64 -18.77 16.48
N THR A 129 1.82 -18.60 17.79
CA THR A 129 0.78 -17.99 18.67
C THR A 129 1.12 -16.57 19.14
N LYS A 130 2.21 -15.98 18.64
CA LYS A 130 2.70 -14.65 19.06
C LYS A 130 2.75 -13.68 17.88
N LEU A 131 2.33 -12.44 18.11
CA LEU A 131 2.34 -11.36 17.13
C LEU A 131 3.42 -10.34 17.53
N PRO A 132 4.61 -10.35 16.90
CA PRO A 132 5.70 -9.44 17.25
C PRO A 132 5.32 -7.97 17.00
N SER A 133 4.49 -7.65 16.00
CA SER A 133 4.02 -6.27 15.78
C SER A 133 3.16 -5.71 16.93
N LEU A 134 2.62 -6.59 17.78
CA LEU A 134 1.89 -6.22 19.01
C LEU A 134 2.75 -6.36 20.28
N GLY A 135 4.04 -6.65 20.15
CA GLY A 135 4.96 -6.79 21.28
C GLY A 135 4.80 -8.07 22.10
N HIS A 136 4.12 -9.10 21.56
CA HIS A 136 3.94 -10.38 22.28
C HIS A 136 5.23 -11.18 22.44
N ILE A 137 6.22 -10.96 21.55
CA ILE A 137 7.54 -11.60 21.54
C ILE A 137 8.53 -10.66 20.84
N ALA A 138 9.80 -10.69 21.27
CA ALA A 138 10.84 -9.95 20.57
C ALA A 138 11.14 -10.57 19.19
N PHE A 139 11.44 -9.73 18.20
CA PHE A 139 11.79 -10.18 16.85
C PHE A 139 12.96 -11.18 16.84
N SER A 140 14.00 -10.92 17.63
CA SER A 140 15.18 -11.79 17.74
C SER A 140 14.83 -13.20 18.18
N ASP A 141 13.99 -13.31 19.21
CA ASP A 141 13.64 -14.58 19.84
C ASP A 141 12.75 -15.41 18.90
N LEU A 142 11.83 -14.74 18.21
CA LEU A 142 10.99 -15.37 17.19
C LEU A 142 11.82 -15.84 15.98
N ARG A 143 12.75 -15.00 15.49
CA ARG A 143 13.67 -15.35 14.39
C ARG A 143 14.52 -16.57 14.74
N ASP A 144 15.06 -16.61 15.95
CA ASP A 144 15.93 -17.71 16.40
C ASP A 144 15.14 -19.02 16.55
N THR A 145 13.88 -18.94 16.99
CA THR A 145 12.95 -20.08 16.99
C THR A 145 12.68 -20.60 15.57
N TYR A 146 12.47 -19.70 14.59
CA TYR A 146 12.31 -20.09 13.19
C TYR A 146 13.59 -20.64 12.56
N GLU A 147 14.77 -20.20 12.99
CA GLU A 147 16.04 -20.79 12.54
C GLU A 147 16.13 -22.26 12.95
N GLU A 148 15.85 -22.60 14.21
CA GLU A 148 15.86 -23.98 14.68
C GLU A 148 14.89 -24.86 13.89
N HIS A 149 13.66 -24.37 13.70
CA HIS A 149 12.63 -25.03 12.90
C HIS A 149 13.08 -25.30 11.47
N ALA A 150 13.60 -24.27 10.79
CA ALA A 150 14.07 -24.38 9.42
C ALA A 150 15.28 -25.32 9.30
N ARG A 151 16.17 -25.40 10.30
CA ARG A 151 17.29 -26.37 10.30
C ARG A 151 16.79 -27.81 10.29
N ALA A 152 15.79 -28.13 11.12
CA ALA A 152 15.19 -29.46 11.16
C ALA A 152 14.51 -29.81 9.82
N LEU A 153 13.78 -28.87 9.22
CA LEU A 153 13.18 -29.06 7.89
C LEU A 153 14.23 -29.31 6.80
N ILE A 154 15.28 -28.49 6.76
CA ILE A 154 16.36 -28.61 5.76
C ILE A 154 17.11 -29.93 5.93
N GLU A 155 17.39 -30.37 7.15
CA GLU A 155 17.97 -31.69 7.44
C GLU A 155 17.02 -32.82 7.02
N GLY A 156 15.72 -32.66 7.28
CA GLY A 156 14.67 -33.61 6.89
C GLY A 156 14.49 -33.75 5.37
N GLY A 157 15.14 -32.89 4.59
CA GLY A 157 15.22 -33.07 3.15
C GLY A 157 14.20 -32.27 2.35
N VAL A 158 13.54 -31.25 2.91
CA VAL A 158 12.52 -30.44 2.18
C VAL A 158 13.10 -29.78 0.91
N ASP A 159 12.26 -29.54 -0.09
CA ASP A 159 12.63 -28.86 -1.35
C ASP A 159 12.43 -27.35 -1.29
N LEU A 160 11.59 -26.87 -0.38
CA LEU A 160 11.30 -25.46 -0.14
C LEU A 160 10.89 -25.23 1.31
N LEU A 161 11.00 -23.98 1.76
CA LEU A 161 10.34 -23.51 2.99
C LEU A 161 9.06 -22.77 2.61
N LEU A 162 7.93 -23.22 3.14
CA LEU A 162 6.62 -22.60 2.98
C LEU A 162 6.25 -21.88 4.27
N ILE A 163 6.40 -20.56 4.26
CA ILE A 163 5.95 -19.68 5.34
C ILE A 163 4.49 -19.33 5.06
N GLU A 164 3.56 -19.90 5.81
CA GLU A 164 2.13 -19.89 5.45
C GLU A 164 1.20 -19.41 6.55
N THR A 165 -0.05 -19.11 6.17
CA THR A 165 -1.12 -18.60 7.04
C THR A 165 -0.67 -17.39 7.86
N CYS A 166 0.20 -16.55 7.29
CA CYS A 166 0.82 -15.49 8.05
C CYS A 166 -0.12 -14.28 8.19
N MET A 167 -0.19 -13.74 9.41
CA MET A 167 -1.09 -12.65 9.81
C MET A 167 -0.37 -11.37 10.24
N ASP A 168 0.97 -11.40 10.31
CA ASP A 168 1.82 -10.29 10.77
C ASP A 168 3.11 -10.23 9.92
N LEU A 169 3.36 -9.08 9.28
CA LEU A 169 4.54 -8.88 8.44
C LEU A 169 5.87 -9.06 9.20
N LEU A 170 5.93 -8.65 10.46
CA LEU A 170 7.14 -8.72 11.25
C LEU A 170 7.47 -10.17 11.62
N GLN A 171 6.45 -11.01 11.83
CA GLN A 171 6.59 -12.46 11.99
C GLN A 171 7.13 -13.10 10.70
N ILE A 172 6.59 -12.73 9.54
CA ILE A 172 7.09 -13.24 8.24
C ILE A 172 8.55 -12.89 8.05
N LYS A 173 8.94 -11.63 8.31
CA LYS A 173 10.34 -11.20 8.21
C LYS A 173 11.25 -11.99 9.14
N ALA A 174 10.81 -12.27 10.37
CA ALA A 174 11.55 -13.11 11.31
C ALA A 174 11.73 -14.54 10.78
N ALA A 175 10.66 -15.14 10.22
CA ALA A 175 10.70 -16.48 9.63
C ALA A 175 11.63 -16.55 8.41
N MET A 176 11.58 -15.55 7.51
CA MET A 176 12.47 -15.49 6.35
C MET A 176 13.95 -15.34 6.75
N GLN A 177 14.24 -14.51 7.75
CA GLN A 177 15.60 -14.38 8.29
C GLN A 177 16.06 -15.68 8.98
N GLY A 178 15.22 -16.29 9.81
CA GLY A 178 15.51 -17.57 10.46
C GLY A 178 15.82 -18.67 9.44
N GLY A 179 14.98 -18.78 8.39
CA GLY A 179 15.21 -19.70 7.28
C GLY A 179 16.52 -19.46 6.54
N ARG A 180 16.88 -18.19 6.28
CA ARG A 180 18.17 -17.84 5.65
C ARG A 180 19.37 -18.20 6.51
N ARG A 181 19.31 -17.92 7.82
CA ARG A 181 20.36 -18.31 8.77
C ARG A 181 20.50 -19.83 8.83
N ALA A 182 19.38 -20.56 8.83
CA ALA A 182 19.38 -22.02 8.76
C ALA A 182 20.04 -22.54 7.48
N MET A 183 19.69 -21.99 6.30
CA MET A 183 20.31 -22.37 5.03
C MET A 183 21.82 -22.12 5.02
N GLN A 184 22.27 -20.97 5.53
CA GLN A 184 23.68 -20.65 5.66
C GLN A 184 24.40 -21.63 6.60
N ALA A 185 23.81 -21.93 7.76
CA ALA A 185 24.38 -22.86 8.73
C ALA A 185 24.46 -24.31 8.22
N MET A 186 23.51 -24.72 7.38
CA MET A 186 23.43 -26.07 6.82
C MET A 186 24.17 -26.22 5.48
N GLY A 187 24.59 -25.11 4.86
CA GLY A 187 25.24 -25.11 3.54
C GLY A 187 24.31 -25.60 2.40
N ARG A 188 23.00 -25.45 2.56
CA ARG A 188 21.98 -25.88 1.58
C ARG A 188 20.93 -24.79 1.43
N GLU A 189 20.79 -24.29 0.21
CA GLU A 189 19.77 -23.32 -0.14
C GLU A 189 18.52 -24.02 -0.73
N VAL A 190 17.35 -23.53 -0.33
CA VAL A 190 16.06 -23.92 -0.86
C VAL A 190 15.20 -22.66 -1.04
N PRO A 191 14.29 -22.61 -2.03
CA PRO A 191 13.40 -21.48 -2.21
C PRO A 191 12.51 -21.24 -0.99
N ILE A 192 12.20 -19.97 -0.72
CA ILE A 192 11.23 -19.54 0.29
C ILE A 192 9.96 -19.11 -0.44
N GLN A 193 8.85 -19.80 -0.18
CA GLN A 193 7.50 -19.39 -0.55
C GLN A 193 6.83 -18.75 0.65
N VAL A 194 6.10 -17.64 0.42
CA VAL A 194 5.37 -16.93 1.49
C VAL A 194 3.90 -16.83 1.13
N GLN A 195 3.03 -17.14 2.07
CA GLN A 195 1.59 -16.94 1.95
C GLN A 195 1.07 -16.12 3.13
N VAL A 196 0.37 -15.04 2.80
CA VAL A 196 -0.37 -14.24 3.80
C VAL A 196 -1.80 -14.74 3.87
N THR A 197 -2.46 -14.53 5.00
CA THR A 197 -3.88 -14.84 5.15
C THR A 197 -4.69 -13.56 5.26
N MET A 198 -5.80 -13.49 4.53
CA MET A 198 -6.68 -12.33 4.45
C MET A 198 -8.02 -12.69 5.08
N GLU A 199 -8.41 -11.92 6.10
CA GLU A 199 -9.71 -12.04 6.75
C GLU A 199 -10.84 -11.59 5.82
N THR A 200 -12.08 -11.89 6.20
CA THR A 200 -13.28 -11.45 5.48
C THR A 200 -13.40 -9.93 5.36
N THR A 201 -12.69 -9.17 6.21
CA THR A 201 -12.57 -7.71 6.14
C THR A 201 -11.63 -7.23 5.02
N GLY A 202 -11.00 -8.13 4.27
CA GLY A 202 -10.06 -7.82 3.19
C GLY A 202 -8.67 -7.37 3.65
N ARG A 203 -8.30 -7.68 4.90
CA ARG A 203 -7.02 -7.32 5.54
C ARG A 203 -6.45 -8.49 6.33
N MET A 204 -5.15 -8.51 6.57
CA MET A 204 -4.54 -9.40 7.57
C MET A 204 -4.98 -8.97 8.98
N LEU A 205 -4.81 -9.85 9.98
CA LEU A 205 -5.25 -9.62 11.37
C LEU A 205 -4.77 -8.27 11.96
N VAL A 206 -3.52 -7.89 11.68
CA VAL A 206 -2.94 -6.63 12.19
C VAL A 206 -3.29 -5.40 11.34
N GLY A 207 -4.18 -5.54 10.36
CA GLY A 207 -4.71 -4.45 9.53
C GLY A 207 -3.97 -4.23 8.20
N THR A 208 -3.03 -5.11 7.83
CA THR A 208 -2.24 -5.00 6.60
C THR A 208 -3.10 -5.29 5.37
N GLU A 209 -3.05 -4.40 4.38
CA GLU A 209 -3.67 -4.59 3.07
C GLU A 209 -2.75 -5.40 2.14
N ILE A 210 -3.32 -6.07 1.12
CA ILE A 210 -2.55 -6.93 0.22
C ILE A 210 -1.41 -6.20 -0.51
N GLY A 211 -1.60 -4.92 -0.85
CA GLY A 211 -0.55 -4.10 -1.47
C GLY A 211 0.59 -3.75 -0.51
N ALA A 212 0.29 -3.59 0.79
CA ALA A 212 1.31 -3.41 1.82
C ALA A 212 2.11 -4.70 2.02
N ALA A 213 1.42 -5.85 2.11
CA ALA A 213 2.07 -7.15 2.18
C ALA A 213 2.98 -7.41 0.98
N LEU A 214 2.49 -7.18 -0.25
CA LEU A 214 3.30 -7.31 -1.46
C LEU A 214 4.54 -6.40 -1.42
N THR A 215 4.37 -5.13 -1.06
CA THR A 215 5.47 -4.15 -1.00
C THR A 215 6.54 -4.53 0.02
N ALA A 216 6.14 -4.95 1.22
CA ALA A 216 7.06 -5.34 2.28
C ALA A 216 7.79 -6.64 1.96
N LEU A 217 7.08 -7.62 1.42
CA LEU A 217 7.61 -8.96 1.21
C LEU A 217 8.43 -9.07 -0.07
N LEU A 218 8.07 -8.40 -1.17
CA LEU A 218 8.91 -8.41 -2.39
C LEU A 218 10.32 -7.88 -2.12
N ALA A 219 10.47 -6.87 -1.26
CA ALA A 219 11.78 -6.35 -0.85
C ALA A 219 12.63 -7.40 -0.11
N MET A 220 11.96 -8.35 0.55
CA MET A 220 12.59 -9.51 1.17
C MET A 220 12.86 -10.65 0.19
N LYS A 221 12.51 -10.53 -1.10
CA LYS A 221 12.80 -11.50 -2.18
C LYS A 221 12.39 -12.95 -1.91
N PRO A 222 11.11 -13.23 -1.61
CA PRO A 222 10.58 -14.59 -1.67
C PRO A 222 10.60 -15.09 -3.12
N ALA A 223 10.66 -16.41 -3.30
CA ALA A 223 10.62 -17.03 -4.62
C ALA A 223 9.19 -17.13 -5.17
N VAL A 224 8.20 -17.23 -4.28
CA VAL A 224 6.76 -17.29 -4.60
C VAL A 224 6.02 -16.51 -3.51
N ILE A 225 5.00 -15.74 -3.88
CA ILE A 225 4.10 -15.06 -2.93
C ILE A 225 2.66 -15.50 -3.15
N GLY A 226 1.85 -15.61 -2.11
CA GLY A 226 0.48 -16.05 -2.28
C GLY A 226 -0.41 -15.79 -1.09
N ILE A 227 -1.56 -16.45 -1.13
CA ILE A 227 -2.55 -16.41 -0.06
C ILE A 227 -3.09 -17.80 0.25
N ASN A 228 -3.33 -18.07 1.53
CA ASN A 228 -3.98 -19.31 1.97
C ASN A 228 -4.85 -19.07 3.22
N CYS A 229 -5.75 -20.02 3.46
CA CYS A 229 -6.61 -20.08 4.66
C CYS A 229 -7.53 -18.84 4.84
N ALA A 230 -8.16 -18.75 6.02
CA ALA A 230 -9.17 -17.78 6.50
C ALA A 230 -10.47 -17.72 5.69
N THR A 231 -10.37 -17.65 4.36
CA THR A 231 -11.48 -17.45 3.45
C THR A 231 -11.52 -18.51 2.33
N GLY A 232 -12.63 -18.54 1.60
CA GLY A 232 -12.79 -19.37 0.41
C GLY A 232 -12.19 -18.69 -0.83
N PRO A 233 -12.21 -19.37 -1.98
CA PRO A 233 -11.70 -18.81 -3.23
C PRO A 233 -12.50 -17.61 -3.74
N ALA A 234 -13.76 -17.43 -3.31
CA ALA A 234 -14.60 -16.31 -3.74
C ALA A 234 -14.13 -14.98 -3.13
N GLU A 235 -13.85 -14.97 -1.83
CA GLU A 235 -13.39 -13.77 -1.12
C GLU A 235 -11.95 -13.39 -1.51
N MET A 236 -11.15 -14.37 -1.93
CA MET A 236 -9.76 -14.20 -2.34
C MET A 236 -9.58 -13.48 -3.70
N GLN A 237 -10.60 -13.44 -4.55
CA GLN A 237 -10.48 -13.01 -5.96
C GLN A 237 -9.82 -11.63 -6.13
N GLU A 238 -10.23 -10.64 -5.34
CA GLU A 238 -9.71 -9.29 -5.47
C GLU A 238 -8.24 -9.19 -5.04
N HIS A 239 -7.84 -9.96 -4.03
CA HIS A 239 -6.45 -10.04 -3.61
C HIS A 239 -5.57 -10.71 -4.68
N LEU A 240 -6.06 -11.78 -5.29
CA LEU A 240 -5.37 -12.47 -6.39
C LEU A 240 -5.25 -11.58 -7.62
N ARG A 241 -6.29 -10.82 -7.97
CA ARG A 241 -6.26 -9.85 -9.06
C ARG A 241 -5.17 -8.79 -8.83
N HIS A 242 -5.09 -8.25 -7.61
CA HIS A 242 -4.04 -7.31 -7.24
C HIS A 242 -2.65 -7.95 -7.35
N LEU A 243 -2.44 -9.15 -6.81
CA LEU A 243 -1.16 -9.87 -6.95
C LEU A 243 -0.81 -10.14 -8.41
N ALA A 244 -1.76 -10.58 -9.23
CA ALA A 244 -1.56 -10.87 -10.65
C ALA A 244 -1.09 -9.64 -11.44
N GLN A 245 -1.62 -8.46 -11.10
CA GLN A 245 -1.30 -7.17 -11.74
C GLN A 245 0.03 -6.57 -11.29
N HIS A 246 0.54 -6.89 -10.09
CA HIS A 246 1.68 -6.16 -9.51
C HIS A 246 2.88 -7.05 -9.12
N SER A 247 2.70 -8.36 -8.93
CA SER A 247 3.78 -9.25 -8.50
C SER A 247 4.64 -9.74 -9.68
N PRO A 248 5.97 -9.52 -9.69
CA PRO A 248 6.88 -10.08 -10.70
C PRO A 248 7.14 -11.59 -10.55
N ILE A 249 6.96 -12.11 -9.34
CA ILE A 249 7.27 -13.50 -9.01
C ILE A 249 6.02 -14.36 -9.12
N PRO A 250 6.15 -15.70 -9.25
CA PRO A 250 5.02 -16.62 -9.24
C PRO A 250 4.07 -16.42 -8.05
N ILE A 251 2.79 -16.72 -8.29
CA ILE A 251 1.73 -16.57 -7.29
C ILE A 251 1.25 -17.94 -6.82
N SER A 252 0.97 -18.07 -5.52
CA SER A 252 0.29 -19.24 -4.95
C SER A 252 -1.09 -18.93 -4.35
N VAL A 253 -2.01 -19.90 -4.42
CA VAL A 253 -3.33 -19.80 -3.80
C VAL A 253 -3.82 -21.15 -3.28
N LEU A 254 -4.04 -21.25 -1.96
CA LEU A 254 -4.51 -22.44 -1.26
C LEU A 254 -5.72 -22.07 -0.38
N PRO A 255 -6.93 -21.93 -0.97
CA PRO A 255 -8.10 -21.48 -0.23
C PRO A 255 -8.69 -22.59 0.65
N ASN A 256 -9.52 -22.21 1.62
CA ASN A 256 -10.37 -23.17 2.32
C ASN A 256 -11.43 -23.73 1.37
N ALA A 257 -12.02 -24.88 1.72
CA ALA A 257 -13.22 -25.41 1.08
C ALA A 257 -14.48 -24.60 1.45
N GLY A 258 -14.42 -23.28 1.30
CA GLY A 258 -15.44 -22.34 1.75
C GLY A 258 -15.23 -21.87 3.18
N LEU A 259 -16.17 -21.07 3.68
CA LEU A 259 -16.14 -20.61 5.07
C LEU A 259 -16.55 -21.76 6.00
N PRO A 260 -15.91 -21.87 7.18
CA PRO A 260 -16.29 -22.89 8.16
C PRO A 260 -17.69 -22.59 8.71
N SER A 261 -18.56 -23.59 8.67
CA SER A 261 -19.88 -23.59 9.32
C SER A 261 -19.93 -24.70 10.37
N VAL A 262 -20.87 -24.61 11.32
CA VAL A 262 -21.10 -25.69 12.29
C VAL A 262 -22.40 -26.40 11.93
N VAL A 263 -22.29 -27.67 11.57
CA VAL A 263 -23.42 -28.55 11.24
C VAL A 263 -23.34 -29.76 12.18
N ASP A 264 -24.41 -30.01 12.93
CA ASP A 264 -24.50 -31.12 13.90
C ASP A 264 -23.36 -31.14 14.94
N GLY A 265 -22.88 -29.96 15.35
CA GLY A 265 -21.79 -29.82 16.33
C GLY A 265 -20.39 -30.14 15.78
N LYS A 266 -20.26 -30.37 14.47
CA LYS A 266 -18.99 -30.57 13.76
C LYS A 266 -18.73 -29.41 12.81
N THR A 267 -17.46 -29.06 12.63
CA THR A 267 -17.05 -28.10 11.61
C THR A 267 -17.31 -28.69 10.23
N HIS A 268 -18.03 -27.94 9.40
CA HIS A 268 -18.40 -28.27 8.03
C HIS A 268 -17.88 -27.19 7.09
N TYR A 269 -17.57 -27.58 5.85
CA TYR A 269 -17.04 -26.71 4.81
C TYR A 269 -17.92 -26.89 3.57
N ASP A 270 -18.53 -25.80 3.11
CA ASP A 270 -19.66 -25.88 2.17
C ASP A 270 -19.24 -26.01 0.70
N LEU A 271 -17.98 -25.72 0.36
CA LEU A 271 -17.49 -25.75 -1.02
C LEU A 271 -17.24 -27.19 -1.46
N THR A 272 -17.86 -27.58 -2.58
CA THR A 272 -17.68 -28.92 -3.14
C THR A 272 -16.36 -29.07 -3.92
N PRO A 273 -15.87 -30.31 -4.13
CA PRO A 273 -14.73 -30.60 -5.00
C PRO A 273 -14.78 -29.94 -6.38
N GLN A 274 -15.94 -29.97 -7.03
CA GLN A 274 -16.12 -29.42 -8.36
C GLN A 274 -16.04 -27.89 -8.36
N GLN A 275 -16.64 -27.24 -7.37
CA GLN A 275 -16.59 -25.79 -7.25
C GLN A 275 -15.15 -25.31 -7.02
N LEU A 276 -14.39 -25.98 -6.13
CA LEU A 276 -12.98 -25.64 -5.91
C LEU A 276 -12.15 -25.79 -7.20
N ALA A 277 -12.39 -26.86 -7.97
CA ALA A 277 -11.71 -27.08 -9.25
C ALA A 277 -12.02 -25.96 -10.27
N GLU A 278 -13.26 -25.47 -10.33
CA GLU A 278 -13.63 -24.37 -11.21
C GLU A 278 -12.95 -23.05 -10.83
N PHE A 279 -12.87 -22.74 -9.54
CA PHE A 279 -12.12 -21.57 -9.06
C PHE A 279 -10.64 -21.65 -9.44
N HIS A 280 -10.00 -22.81 -9.25
CA HIS A 280 -8.59 -22.97 -9.63
C HIS A 280 -8.37 -22.95 -11.14
N ARG A 281 -9.34 -23.43 -11.93
CA ARG A 281 -9.32 -23.24 -13.39
C ARG A 281 -9.26 -21.75 -13.74
N HIS A 282 -10.11 -20.92 -13.12
CA HIS A 282 -10.08 -19.46 -13.29
C HIS A 282 -8.74 -18.85 -12.84
N HIS A 283 -8.26 -19.20 -11.65
CA HIS A 283 -6.97 -18.72 -11.11
C HIS A 283 -5.79 -18.95 -12.07
N VAL A 284 -5.74 -20.13 -12.68
CA VAL A 284 -4.67 -20.49 -13.62
C VAL A 284 -4.90 -19.82 -14.98
N HIS A 285 -6.09 -20.00 -15.56
CA HIS A 285 -6.38 -19.60 -16.93
C HIS A 285 -6.42 -18.08 -17.11
N ASP A 286 -7.04 -17.36 -16.17
CA ASP A 286 -7.30 -15.93 -16.32
C ASP A 286 -6.29 -15.07 -15.56
N LEU A 287 -5.90 -15.50 -14.36
CA LEU A 287 -4.97 -14.74 -13.51
C LEU A 287 -3.52 -15.16 -13.65
N GLY A 288 -3.22 -16.29 -14.31
CA GLY A 288 -1.84 -16.75 -14.54
C GLY A 288 -1.14 -17.24 -13.27
N ILE A 289 -1.91 -17.77 -12.32
CA ILE A 289 -1.40 -18.35 -11.08
C ILE A 289 -0.84 -19.74 -11.37
N THR A 290 0.34 -20.06 -10.82
CA THR A 290 1.08 -21.28 -11.16
C THR A 290 1.21 -22.25 -9.99
N VAL A 291 0.87 -21.84 -8.77
CA VAL A 291 0.85 -22.71 -7.59
C VAL A 291 -0.55 -22.71 -7.01
N VAL A 292 -1.21 -23.86 -7.00
CA VAL A 292 -2.59 -24.03 -6.50
C VAL A 292 -2.65 -25.19 -5.52
N GLY A 293 -3.64 -25.23 -4.64
CA GLY A 293 -3.85 -26.35 -3.73
C GLY A 293 -5.07 -26.14 -2.86
N GLY A 294 -5.08 -26.71 -1.65
CA GLY A 294 -6.16 -26.56 -0.71
C GLY A 294 -5.69 -26.32 0.72
N CYS A 295 -6.47 -25.59 1.51
CA CYS A 295 -6.25 -25.45 2.95
C CYS A 295 -7.41 -26.14 3.70
N CYS A 296 -7.91 -25.55 4.80
CA CYS A 296 -8.89 -26.20 5.68
C CYS A 296 -10.15 -26.69 4.94
N GLY A 297 -10.56 -27.93 5.26
CA GLY A 297 -11.73 -28.58 4.66
C GLY A 297 -11.47 -29.27 3.32
N THR A 298 -10.31 -29.06 2.70
CA THR A 298 -9.98 -29.73 1.44
C THR A 298 -9.54 -31.19 1.66
N THR A 299 -9.99 -32.08 0.79
CA THR A 299 -9.79 -33.54 0.89
C THR A 299 -9.13 -34.10 -0.37
N PRO A 300 -8.64 -35.35 -0.38
CA PRO A 300 -8.12 -35.96 -1.60
C PRO A 300 -9.08 -35.89 -2.80
N GLU A 301 -10.39 -35.99 -2.59
CA GLU A 301 -11.36 -35.84 -3.70
C GLU A 301 -11.41 -34.41 -4.26
N HIS A 302 -11.27 -33.38 -3.40
CA HIS A 302 -11.12 -32.01 -3.87
C HIS A 302 -9.88 -31.88 -4.76
N LEU A 303 -8.73 -32.35 -4.27
CA LEU A 303 -7.47 -32.21 -4.99
C LEU A 303 -7.44 -33.06 -6.26
N ARG A 304 -8.12 -34.22 -6.30
CA ARG A 304 -8.29 -35.01 -7.54
C ARG A 304 -8.95 -34.17 -8.64
N GLN A 305 -10.04 -33.47 -8.33
CA GLN A 305 -10.75 -32.63 -9.29
C GLN A 305 -9.95 -31.39 -9.69
N VAL A 306 -9.23 -30.77 -8.73
CA VAL A 306 -8.33 -29.65 -9.03
C VAL A 306 -7.24 -30.09 -10.00
N VAL A 307 -6.57 -31.21 -9.73
CA VAL A 307 -5.53 -31.78 -10.60
C VAL A 307 -6.07 -32.05 -12.00
N GLU A 308 -7.25 -32.66 -12.12
CA GLU A 308 -7.90 -32.93 -13.41
C GLU A 308 -8.22 -31.63 -14.17
N ALA A 309 -8.69 -30.60 -13.47
CA ALA A 309 -9.07 -29.33 -14.06
C ALA A 309 -7.87 -28.52 -14.59
N VAL A 310 -6.75 -28.47 -13.84
CA VAL A 310 -5.66 -27.51 -14.13
C VAL A 310 -4.43 -28.10 -14.83
N ARG A 311 -4.22 -29.42 -14.78
CA ARG A 311 -2.97 -30.06 -15.23
C ARG A 311 -2.58 -29.77 -16.67
N ASN A 312 -3.57 -29.61 -17.55
CA ASN A 312 -3.35 -29.37 -18.98
C ASN A 312 -3.61 -27.91 -19.38
N ILE A 313 -3.76 -27.01 -18.40
CA ILE A 313 -3.95 -25.58 -18.66
C ILE A 313 -2.58 -24.91 -18.74
N THR A 314 -2.37 -24.13 -19.81
CA THR A 314 -1.28 -23.17 -19.88
C THR A 314 -1.68 -21.92 -19.10
N PRO A 315 -0.96 -21.53 -18.04
CA PRO A 315 -1.28 -20.33 -17.27
C PRO A 315 -1.28 -19.07 -18.14
N ALA A 316 -2.17 -18.12 -17.85
CA ALA A 316 -2.13 -16.81 -18.51
C ALA A 316 -0.79 -16.11 -18.30
N LYS A 317 -0.31 -15.43 -19.34
CA LYS A 317 0.88 -14.58 -19.24
C LYS A 317 0.56 -13.32 -18.45
N ARG A 318 1.26 -13.10 -17.35
CA ARG A 318 1.15 -11.86 -16.54
C ARG A 318 2.13 -10.79 -17.01
N ASN A 319 1.70 -9.53 -16.98
CA ASN A 319 2.54 -8.36 -17.27
C ASN A 319 2.47 -7.40 -16.06
N PRO A 320 3.17 -7.73 -14.96
CA PRO A 320 3.03 -6.99 -13.72
C PRO A 320 3.60 -5.57 -13.84
N GLN A 321 2.89 -4.59 -13.27
CA GLN A 321 3.35 -3.21 -13.13
C GLN A 321 3.86 -3.01 -11.71
N GLN A 322 5.17 -2.83 -11.57
CA GLN A 322 5.79 -2.53 -10.28
C GLN A 322 6.04 -1.04 -10.14
N GLU A 323 5.57 -0.50 -9.03
CA GLU A 323 5.86 0.86 -8.60
C GLU A 323 6.79 0.79 -7.39
N ALA A 324 7.94 1.46 -7.46
CA ALA A 324 8.86 1.55 -6.33
C ALA A 324 8.12 2.16 -5.13
N SER A 325 8.01 1.40 -4.04
CA SER A 325 7.13 1.74 -2.93
C SER A 325 7.73 1.36 -1.58
N VAL A 326 7.31 2.08 -0.55
CA VAL A 326 7.53 1.80 0.88
C VAL A 326 6.19 1.56 1.55
N THR A 327 6.16 1.01 2.77
CA THR A 327 4.86 0.73 3.42
C THR A 327 4.94 0.84 4.93
N SER A 328 3.85 1.32 5.55
CA SER A 328 3.62 1.15 6.99
C SER A 328 3.20 -0.31 7.27
N LEU A 329 2.69 -0.60 8.46
CA LEU A 329 2.03 -1.88 8.71
C LEU A 329 0.75 -2.05 7.86
N TYR A 330 0.14 -0.95 7.42
CA TYR A 330 -1.23 -0.93 6.91
C TYR A 330 -1.30 -0.80 5.38
N SER A 331 -0.64 0.22 4.82
CA SER A 331 -0.82 0.63 3.42
C SER A 331 0.52 1.00 2.75
N PRO A 332 0.68 0.75 1.45
CA PRO A 332 1.85 1.17 0.70
C PRO A 332 1.78 2.65 0.31
N VAL A 333 2.94 3.23 0.07
CA VAL A 333 3.14 4.59 -0.46
C VAL A 333 4.18 4.48 -1.57
N THR A 334 3.81 4.92 -2.77
CA THR A 334 4.72 4.97 -3.92
C THR A 334 5.79 6.02 -3.68
N LEU A 335 7.04 5.71 -4.03
CA LEU A 335 8.15 6.66 -3.89
C LEU A 335 8.10 7.74 -4.98
N GLN A 336 7.50 7.44 -6.13
CA GLN A 336 7.19 8.40 -7.18
C GLN A 336 5.76 8.91 -7.02
N GLN A 337 5.60 10.24 -7.13
CA GLN A 337 4.33 10.93 -7.00
C GLN A 337 3.97 11.59 -8.34
N ASP A 338 2.73 11.43 -8.80
CA ASP A 338 2.33 11.87 -10.16
C ASP A 338 2.41 13.38 -10.36
N ASN A 339 1.92 14.16 -9.38
CA ASN A 339 1.77 15.62 -9.47
C ASN A 339 2.62 16.39 -8.45
N SER A 340 3.56 15.72 -7.78
CA SER A 340 4.39 16.31 -6.71
C SER A 340 5.64 15.47 -6.47
N VAL A 341 6.26 15.65 -5.30
CA VAL A 341 7.33 14.80 -4.78
C VAL A 341 6.88 14.13 -3.49
N LEU A 342 7.58 13.05 -3.10
CA LEU A 342 7.36 12.41 -1.82
C LEU A 342 7.85 13.33 -0.68
N TYR A 343 6.92 13.98 0.02
CA TYR A 343 7.20 14.68 1.27
C TYR A 343 7.53 13.74 2.44
N ILE A 344 8.73 13.93 2.99
CA ILE A 344 9.23 13.29 4.20
C ILE A 344 9.13 14.30 5.35
N GLY A 345 8.31 14.02 6.36
CA GLY A 345 8.08 14.94 7.48
C GLY A 345 9.29 15.05 8.42
N GLU A 346 9.86 16.24 8.57
CA GLU A 346 11.13 16.49 9.27
C GLU A 346 11.06 16.72 10.79
N ARG A 347 9.86 16.89 11.38
CA ARG A 347 9.70 17.41 12.76
C ARG A 347 9.92 16.37 13.85
N THR A 348 9.93 15.08 13.52
CA THR A 348 10.16 13.95 14.44
C THR A 348 11.66 13.65 14.57
N ASN A 349 12.44 14.72 14.77
CA ASN A 349 13.89 14.70 14.73
C ASN A 349 14.46 15.45 15.97
N ALA A 350 15.20 14.76 16.84
CA ALA A 350 15.73 15.32 18.08
C ALA A 350 16.76 16.45 17.85
N ASN A 351 17.44 16.43 16.70
CA ASN A 351 18.41 17.45 16.31
C ASN A 351 17.73 18.66 15.64
N GLY A 352 16.74 18.42 14.78
CA GLY A 352 16.03 19.44 14.02
C GLY A 352 14.85 20.12 14.73
N SER A 353 14.24 19.47 15.71
CA SER A 353 12.99 19.91 16.35
C SER A 353 13.12 19.99 17.87
N ARG A 354 13.15 21.22 18.40
CA ARG A 354 13.20 21.47 19.85
C ARG A 354 12.02 20.82 20.58
N ALA A 355 10.80 20.96 20.06
CA ALA A 355 9.61 20.41 20.69
C ALA A 355 9.65 18.88 20.77
N PHE A 356 10.10 18.20 19.71
CA PHE A 356 10.22 16.74 19.69
C PHE A 356 11.30 16.26 20.65
N ARG A 357 12.47 16.91 20.63
CA ARG A 357 13.55 16.61 21.56
C ARG A 357 13.10 16.76 23.01
N ASP A 358 12.49 17.89 23.36
CA ASP A 358 12.12 18.16 24.75
C ASP A 358 11.08 17.14 25.25
N ALA A 359 10.12 16.75 24.39
CA ALA A 359 9.15 15.69 24.69
C ALA A 359 9.82 14.30 24.85
N MET A 360 10.68 13.92 23.91
CA MET A 360 11.43 12.66 23.94
C MET A 360 12.31 12.55 25.19
N LEU A 361 13.05 13.61 25.53
CA LEU A 361 13.89 13.66 26.72
C LEU A 361 13.10 13.56 28.03
N ALA A 362 11.87 14.08 28.04
CA ALA A 362 10.95 13.98 29.17
C ALA A 362 10.21 12.64 29.25
N GLY A 363 10.34 11.76 28.25
CA GLY A 363 9.56 10.53 28.14
C GLY A 363 8.08 10.77 27.81
N ASP A 364 7.73 11.95 27.28
CA ASP A 364 6.38 12.29 26.83
C ASP A 364 6.13 11.74 25.41
N TRP A 365 5.96 10.42 25.36
CA TRP A 365 5.75 9.70 24.11
C TRP A 365 4.43 10.06 23.41
N ASP A 366 3.41 10.47 24.16
CA ASP A 366 2.12 10.90 23.61
C ASP A 366 2.28 12.18 22.78
N THR A 367 3.07 13.14 23.28
CA THR A 367 3.41 14.34 22.51
C THR A 367 4.23 13.98 21.26
N CYS A 368 5.19 13.06 21.34
CA CYS A 368 5.93 12.58 20.18
C CYS A 368 5.00 11.98 19.11
N THR A 369 4.07 11.11 19.48
CA THR A 369 3.09 10.53 18.56
C THR A 369 2.14 11.58 17.99
N LYS A 370 1.68 12.53 18.82
CA LYS A 370 0.83 13.62 18.36
C LYS A 370 1.53 14.43 17.26
N MET A 371 2.82 14.73 17.43
CA MET A 371 3.62 15.43 16.42
C MET A 371 3.75 14.64 15.13
N ALA A 372 3.94 13.31 15.19
CA ALA A 372 3.92 12.44 14.01
C ALA A 372 2.58 12.54 13.26
N ASN A 373 1.47 12.39 13.98
CA ASN A 373 0.13 12.44 13.38
C ASN A 373 -0.28 13.83 12.87
N GLU A 374 0.27 14.90 13.44
CA GLU A 374 0.13 16.26 12.89
C GLU A 374 0.81 16.37 11.52
N GLN A 375 2.02 15.86 11.36
CA GLN A 375 2.73 15.90 10.08
C GLN A 375 2.01 15.12 8.99
N ILE A 376 1.42 13.96 9.31
CA ILE A 376 0.59 13.18 8.36
C ILE A 376 -0.60 14.03 7.89
N ARG A 377 -1.30 14.69 8.82
CA ARG A 377 -2.43 15.59 8.50
C ARG A 377 -2.00 16.82 7.71
N GLU A 378 -0.78 17.29 7.91
CA GLU A 378 -0.16 18.38 7.14
C GLU A 378 0.36 17.94 5.76
N GLY A 379 0.21 16.65 5.40
CA GLY A 379 0.51 16.12 4.08
C GLY A 379 1.87 15.43 3.93
N ALA A 380 2.51 15.01 5.03
CA ALA A 380 3.68 14.13 4.95
C ALA A 380 3.27 12.73 4.47
N HIS A 381 3.95 12.21 3.46
CA HIS A 381 3.71 10.86 2.93
C HIS A 381 4.48 9.79 3.70
N VAL A 382 5.61 10.16 4.30
CA VAL A 382 6.43 9.34 5.20
C VAL A 382 7.02 10.22 6.29
N LEU A 383 7.48 9.64 7.40
CA LEU A 383 8.00 10.39 8.56
C LEU A 383 9.48 10.11 8.80
N ASP A 384 10.30 11.16 8.88
CA ASP A 384 11.69 11.08 9.35
C ASP A 384 11.73 10.95 10.86
N VAL A 385 12.39 9.92 11.37
CA VAL A 385 12.46 9.60 12.80
C VAL A 385 13.92 9.56 13.22
N CYS A 386 14.38 10.63 13.86
CA CYS A 386 15.72 10.73 14.42
C CYS A 386 15.67 10.92 15.94
N VAL A 387 16.22 9.96 16.67
CA VAL A 387 16.32 9.99 18.14
C VAL A 387 17.73 10.27 18.65
N ASP A 388 18.70 10.36 17.73
CA ASP A 388 20.10 10.55 18.07
C ASP A 388 20.29 11.85 18.87
N TYR A 389 20.75 11.71 20.11
CA TYR A 389 21.05 12.82 20.99
C TYR A 389 22.26 12.51 21.87
N VAL A 390 23.19 13.45 21.96
CA VAL A 390 24.46 13.28 22.67
C VAL A 390 24.22 12.92 24.13
N GLY A 391 24.82 11.80 24.57
CA GLY A 391 24.75 11.33 25.96
C GLY A 391 23.54 10.45 26.29
N ARG A 392 22.78 9.99 25.29
CA ARG A 392 21.69 9.02 25.44
C ARG A 392 21.94 7.75 24.64
N ASP A 393 21.32 6.66 25.07
CA ASP A 393 21.27 5.41 24.29
C ASP A 393 20.13 5.50 23.28
N GLY A 394 20.48 5.80 22.02
CA GLY A 394 19.51 5.91 20.93
C GLY A 394 18.74 4.62 20.68
N THR A 395 19.28 3.44 21.05
CA THR A 395 18.56 2.17 20.84
C THR A 395 17.37 2.04 21.77
N VAL A 396 17.43 2.60 22.98
CA VAL A 396 16.31 2.61 23.93
C VAL A 396 15.22 3.55 23.45
N ASP A 397 15.59 4.79 23.11
CA ASP A 397 14.63 5.80 22.63
C ASP A 397 13.98 5.38 21.30
N MET A 398 14.75 4.76 20.40
CA MET A 398 14.23 4.26 19.13
C MET A 398 13.25 3.11 19.33
N ARG A 399 13.47 2.20 20.28
CA ARG A 399 12.50 1.13 20.57
C ARG A 399 11.16 1.71 21.04
N GLU A 400 11.19 2.71 21.91
CA GLU A 400 9.98 3.37 22.40
C GLU A 400 9.24 4.10 21.27
N ILE A 401 9.95 4.89 20.46
CA ILE A 401 9.33 5.69 19.39
C ILE A 401 8.88 4.82 18.22
N ALA A 402 9.76 3.97 17.68
CA ALA A 402 9.44 3.14 16.52
C ALA A 402 8.33 2.13 16.83
N GLY A 403 8.30 1.52 18.02
CA GLY A 403 7.24 0.59 18.41
C GLY A 403 5.86 1.26 18.46
N ARG A 404 5.79 2.51 18.96
CA ARG A 404 4.54 3.29 18.94
C ARG A 404 4.16 3.73 17.54
N PHE A 405 5.12 4.25 16.77
CA PHE A 405 4.86 4.75 15.43
C PHE A 405 4.46 3.62 14.47
N ALA A 406 5.02 2.42 14.62
CA ALA A 406 4.68 1.27 13.80
C ALA A 406 3.18 0.89 13.84
N SER A 407 2.50 1.17 14.95
CA SER A 407 1.06 0.90 15.14
C SER A 407 0.17 2.16 15.09
N GLN A 408 0.73 3.34 15.33
CA GLN A 408 -0.06 4.58 15.47
C GLN A 408 0.12 5.55 14.30
N ALA A 409 1.19 5.42 13.50
CA ALA A 409 1.37 6.18 12.28
C ALA A 409 0.82 5.39 11.09
N SER A 410 -0.09 5.98 10.33
CA SER A 410 -0.64 5.36 9.12
C SER A 410 0.36 5.29 7.96
N VAL A 411 1.45 6.07 8.03
CA VAL A 411 2.44 6.23 6.97
C VAL A 411 3.78 5.54 7.28
N PRO A 412 4.58 5.16 6.27
CA PRO A 412 5.90 4.56 6.46
C PRO A 412 6.90 5.45 7.20
N LEU A 413 7.92 4.81 7.77
CA LEU A 413 8.98 5.48 8.53
C LEU A 413 10.29 5.54 7.75
N VAL A 414 10.94 6.69 7.83
CA VAL A 414 12.34 6.93 7.48
C VAL A 414 13.13 6.91 8.79
N ILE A 415 13.93 5.87 8.98
CA ILE A 415 14.69 5.64 10.21
C ILE A 415 16.02 6.39 10.08
N ASP A 416 16.12 7.52 10.76
CA ASP A 416 17.27 8.43 10.69
C ASP A 416 18.19 8.25 11.91
N SER A 417 19.40 7.75 11.66
CA SER A 417 20.42 7.63 12.68
C SER A 417 21.82 7.55 12.08
N THR A 418 22.80 7.98 12.85
CA THR A 418 24.21 7.75 12.58
C THR A 418 24.70 6.38 13.06
N GLU A 419 23.87 5.62 13.78
CA GLU A 419 24.27 4.37 14.40
C GLU A 419 23.45 3.18 13.84
N PRO A 420 24.07 2.21 13.14
CA PRO A 420 23.31 1.10 12.55
C PRO A 420 22.54 0.25 13.58
N GLN A 421 23.04 0.13 14.81
CA GLN A 421 22.31 -0.54 15.90
C GLN A 421 20.99 0.15 16.29
N VAL A 422 20.91 1.48 16.14
CA VAL A 422 19.67 2.24 16.38
C VAL A 422 18.69 1.97 15.24
N MET A 423 19.18 1.92 13.99
CA MET A 423 18.34 1.55 12.84
C MET A 423 17.77 0.14 12.98
N GLU A 424 18.60 -0.83 13.37
CA GLU A 424 18.18 -2.22 13.58
C GLU A 424 17.09 -2.31 14.66
N ALA A 425 17.22 -1.56 15.75
CA ALA A 425 16.21 -1.52 16.81
C ALA A 425 14.83 -1.08 16.30
N ALA A 426 14.76 -0.15 15.34
CA ALA A 426 13.50 0.22 14.69
C ALA A 426 12.98 -0.86 13.75
N LEU A 427 13.85 -1.46 12.91
CA LEU A 427 13.48 -2.48 11.93
C LEU A 427 12.95 -3.76 12.59
N GLN A 428 13.37 -4.04 13.83
CA GLN A 428 12.85 -5.14 14.65
C GLN A 428 11.44 -4.88 15.21
N LEU A 429 10.88 -3.68 15.01
CA LEU A 429 9.55 -3.29 15.49
C LEU A 429 8.63 -2.82 14.35
N ALA A 430 9.19 -2.41 13.21
CA ALA A 430 8.44 -1.95 12.04
C ALA A 430 8.21 -3.09 11.04
N GLY A 431 6.98 -3.63 11.01
CA GLY A 431 6.61 -4.69 10.06
C GLY A 431 6.61 -4.27 8.58
N GLY A 432 6.37 -2.98 8.30
CA GLY A 432 6.36 -2.41 6.96
C GLY A 432 7.74 -2.28 6.29
N ARG A 433 7.78 -1.71 5.10
CA ARG A 433 9.01 -1.39 4.36
C ARG A 433 9.47 0.02 4.69
N CYS A 434 10.50 0.14 5.50
CA CYS A 434 11.09 1.42 5.92
C CYS A 434 12.12 1.95 4.91
N ILE A 435 12.54 3.21 5.12
CA ILE A 435 13.71 3.81 4.48
C ILE A 435 14.78 4.01 5.55
N LEU A 436 16.03 3.61 5.29
CA LEU A 436 17.17 3.87 6.17
C LEU A 436 17.85 5.17 5.78
N ASN A 437 17.95 6.11 6.71
CA ASN A 437 18.64 7.38 6.56
C ASN A 437 19.86 7.39 7.51
N SER A 438 21.08 7.15 7.04
CA SER A 438 21.52 6.94 5.66
C SER A 438 22.80 6.09 5.55
N ALA A 439 23.15 5.66 4.34
CA ALA A 439 24.44 5.06 3.99
C ALA A 439 25.36 6.08 3.28
N ASN A 440 26.67 5.97 3.49
CA ASN A 440 27.71 6.76 2.80
C ASN A 440 29.09 6.07 2.86
N LEU A 441 30.08 6.58 2.12
CA LEU A 441 31.43 6.02 2.03
C LEU A 441 32.46 6.74 2.91
N GLU A 442 32.05 7.55 3.89
CA GLU A 442 32.97 8.35 4.73
C GLU A 442 34.02 7.47 5.44
N ASP A 443 33.59 6.31 5.96
CA ASP A 443 34.46 5.34 6.63
C ASP A 443 35.03 4.24 5.70
N GLY A 444 34.82 4.37 4.38
CA GLY A 444 35.17 3.39 3.36
C GLY A 444 34.16 2.24 3.18
N GLU A 445 34.52 1.26 2.34
CA GLU A 445 33.65 0.16 1.87
C GLU A 445 33.92 -1.22 2.50
N GLU A 446 34.79 -1.26 3.51
CA GLU A 446 35.19 -2.49 4.19
C GLU A 446 34.06 -3.10 5.04
N PRO A 447 34.04 -4.43 5.24
CA PRO A 447 33.07 -5.08 6.12
C PRO A 447 33.02 -4.49 7.53
N GLY A 448 31.82 -4.33 8.07
CA GLY A 448 31.57 -3.73 9.39
C GLY A 448 31.57 -2.21 9.44
N ARG A 449 31.90 -1.51 8.34
CA ARG A 449 31.76 -0.05 8.23
C ARG A 449 30.30 0.36 8.08
N ARG A 450 30.03 1.65 8.18
CA ARG A 450 28.67 2.22 8.14
C ARG A 450 27.86 1.71 6.95
N MET A 451 28.34 1.93 5.72
CA MET A 451 27.61 1.52 4.51
C MET A 451 27.38 0.01 4.46
N ASP A 452 28.37 -0.80 4.82
CA ASP A 452 28.25 -2.26 4.86
C ASP A 452 27.15 -2.72 5.83
N ARG A 453 27.13 -2.14 7.04
CA ARG A 453 26.09 -2.43 8.04
C ARG A 453 24.71 -1.96 7.59
N VAL A 454 24.59 -0.76 7.03
CA VAL A 454 23.29 -0.22 6.56
C VAL A 454 22.75 -1.01 5.37
N PHE A 455 23.58 -1.38 4.39
CA PHE A 455 23.16 -2.21 3.26
C PHE A 455 22.85 -3.65 3.67
N THR A 456 23.55 -4.19 4.67
CA THR A 456 23.19 -5.47 5.30
C THR A 456 21.80 -5.40 5.91
N LEU A 457 21.50 -4.36 6.70
CA LEU A 457 20.16 -4.15 7.26
C LEU A 457 19.10 -3.98 6.17
N ALA A 458 19.39 -3.22 5.11
CA ALA A 458 18.48 -3.04 3.98
C ALA A 458 18.12 -4.37 3.30
N ARG A 459 19.12 -5.22 3.06
CA ARG A 459 18.92 -6.56 2.50
C ARG A 459 18.13 -7.46 3.45
N ASP A 460 18.48 -7.47 4.73
CA ASP A 460 17.95 -8.42 5.70
C ASP A 460 16.54 -8.08 6.17
N TYR A 461 16.15 -6.80 6.16
CA TYR A 461 14.82 -6.33 6.58
C TYR A 461 13.94 -5.83 5.42
N GLY A 462 14.48 -5.81 4.19
CA GLY A 462 13.78 -5.36 2.98
C GLY A 462 13.51 -3.86 3.01
N ALA A 463 14.49 -3.03 3.37
CA ALA A 463 14.36 -1.57 3.46
C ALA A 463 14.94 -0.87 2.23
N ALA A 464 14.42 0.32 1.89
CA ALA A 464 15.09 1.25 0.99
C ALA A 464 16.17 2.03 1.74
N VAL A 465 17.08 2.70 1.03
CA VAL A 465 18.23 3.39 1.64
C VAL A 465 18.43 4.77 1.02
N ILE A 466 18.52 5.78 1.88
CA ILE A 466 19.05 7.09 1.49
C ILE A 466 20.58 7.01 1.46
N CYS A 467 21.15 7.35 0.32
CA CYS A 467 22.58 7.31 0.03
C CYS A 467 23.11 8.75 -0.04
N LEU A 468 23.82 9.19 1.00
CA LEU A 468 24.46 10.50 0.98
C LEU A 468 25.70 10.45 0.08
N LEU A 469 25.87 11.45 -0.78
CA LEU A 469 27.05 11.56 -1.65
C LEU A 469 28.27 12.09 -0.87
N ILE A 470 28.70 11.31 0.11
CA ILE A 470 29.86 11.53 0.97
C ILE A 470 30.79 10.32 0.81
N ASP A 471 32.09 10.58 0.65
CA ASP A 471 33.12 9.55 0.58
C ASP A 471 34.30 9.89 1.49
N GLU A 472 35.41 9.16 1.35
CA GLU A 472 36.60 9.31 2.16
C GLU A 472 37.26 10.69 2.04
N ARG A 473 36.92 11.48 0.99
CA ARG A 473 37.37 12.87 0.80
C ARG A 473 36.45 13.87 1.49
N GLY A 474 35.29 13.44 2.00
CA GLY A 474 34.28 14.25 2.66
C GLY A 474 33.01 14.44 1.82
N GLN A 475 32.31 15.55 2.07
CA GLN A 475 31.04 15.87 1.43
C GLN A 475 31.26 16.37 -0.01
N ALA A 476 30.68 15.69 -1.02
CA ALA A 476 30.89 16.06 -2.40
C ALA A 476 30.23 17.40 -2.76
N ARG A 477 31.02 18.34 -3.30
CA ARG A 477 30.57 19.71 -3.60
C ARG A 477 30.30 19.94 -5.08
N ASP A 478 31.12 19.40 -5.98
CA ASP A 478 30.92 19.48 -7.43
C ASP A 478 30.20 18.26 -8.02
N VAL A 479 29.57 18.43 -9.18
CA VAL A 479 28.76 17.37 -9.83
C VAL A 479 29.56 16.12 -10.20
N GLU A 480 30.82 16.24 -10.64
CA GLU A 480 31.61 15.06 -11.05
C GLU A 480 31.94 14.18 -9.84
N TRP A 481 32.32 14.81 -8.72
CA TRP A 481 32.56 14.08 -7.49
C TRP A 481 31.27 13.44 -6.95
N LYS A 482 30.14 14.15 -6.96
CA LYS A 482 28.83 13.59 -6.59
C LYS A 482 28.51 12.34 -7.41
N MET A 483 28.68 12.39 -8.74
CA MET A 483 28.40 11.25 -9.62
C MET A 483 29.36 10.08 -9.42
N GLN A 484 30.64 10.32 -9.14
CA GLN A 484 31.58 9.26 -8.78
C GLN A 484 31.10 8.45 -7.57
N ILE A 485 30.61 9.13 -6.54
CA ILE A 485 30.09 8.48 -5.33
C ILE A 485 28.79 7.73 -5.64
N ALA A 486 27.87 8.33 -6.39
CA ALA A 486 26.60 7.72 -6.76
C ALA A 486 26.81 6.39 -7.49
N HIS A 487 27.70 6.36 -8.49
CA HIS A 487 28.08 5.14 -9.22
C HIS A 487 28.76 4.10 -8.32
N ARG A 488 29.67 4.52 -7.43
CA ARG A 488 30.31 3.61 -6.45
C ARG A 488 29.27 2.94 -5.54
N LEU A 489 28.39 3.73 -4.93
CA LEU A 489 27.34 3.23 -4.03
C LEU A 489 26.36 2.31 -4.76
N HIS A 490 25.91 2.69 -5.96
CA HIS A 490 25.02 1.87 -6.79
C HIS A 490 25.63 0.50 -7.10
N LYS A 491 26.88 0.49 -7.55
CA LYS A 491 27.60 -0.75 -7.85
C LYS A 491 27.71 -1.65 -6.61
N ILE A 492 28.12 -1.10 -5.47
CA ILE A 492 28.27 -1.88 -4.24
C ILE A 492 26.91 -2.44 -3.78
N ALA A 493 25.86 -1.62 -3.75
CA ALA A 493 24.53 -2.02 -3.35
C ALA A 493 23.96 -3.16 -4.22
N THR A 494 24.10 -3.04 -5.54
CA THR A 494 23.54 -4.00 -6.50
C THR A 494 24.37 -5.29 -6.59
N GLU A 495 25.70 -5.20 -6.65
CA GLU A 495 26.57 -6.37 -6.84
C GLU A 495 26.83 -7.15 -5.55
N ARG A 496 26.99 -6.48 -4.40
CA ARG A 496 27.36 -7.14 -3.13
C ARG A 496 26.15 -7.50 -2.26
N TYR A 497 25.09 -6.68 -2.28
CA TYR A 497 23.91 -6.86 -1.43
C TYR A 497 22.65 -7.25 -2.20
N GLY A 498 22.71 -7.20 -3.53
CA GLY A 498 21.58 -7.50 -4.40
C GLY A 498 20.47 -6.46 -4.35
N LEU A 499 20.68 -5.27 -3.78
CA LEU A 499 19.66 -4.22 -3.81
C LEU A 499 19.36 -3.83 -5.26
N SER A 500 18.14 -3.41 -5.53
CA SER A 500 17.75 -2.86 -6.83
C SER A 500 18.06 -1.37 -6.90
N SER A 501 18.18 -0.80 -8.11
CA SER A 501 18.32 0.66 -8.25
C SER A 501 17.17 1.42 -7.56
N SER A 502 15.95 0.88 -7.62
CA SER A 502 14.76 1.46 -6.98
C SER A 502 14.77 1.42 -5.45
N ASP A 503 15.71 0.68 -4.84
CA ASP A 503 15.90 0.68 -3.39
C ASP A 503 16.81 1.84 -2.94
N LEU A 504 17.47 2.52 -3.87
CA LEU A 504 18.46 3.57 -3.60
C LEU A 504 17.88 4.96 -3.87
N ILE A 505 17.96 5.81 -2.85
CA ILE A 505 17.50 7.19 -2.88
C ILE A 505 18.71 8.09 -2.64
N PHE A 506 19.27 8.69 -3.69
CA PHE A 506 20.48 9.50 -3.57
C PHE A 506 20.18 10.90 -3.04
N ASP A 507 20.89 11.31 -1.99
CA ASP A 507 20.89 12.69 -1.51
C ASP A 507 22.13 13.42 -2.10
N PRO A 508 21.95 14.35 -3.05
CA PRO A 508 23.05 15.08 -3.65
C PRO A 508 23.66 16.11 -2.70
N LEU A 509 23.23 16.17 -1.44
CA LEU A 509 23.62 17.11 -0.39
C LEU A 509 23.15 18.53 -0.67
N THR A 510 22.53 19.13 0.34
CA THR A 510 22.09 20.53 0.30
C THR A 510 22.94 21.37 1.22
N PHE A 511 23.63 22.35 0.65
CA PHE A 511 24.47 23.30 1.40
C PHE A 511 23.78 24.66 1.55
N PRO A 512 24.08 25.42 2.62
CA PRO A 512 23.53 26.76 2.79
C PRO A 512 24.02 27.72 1.70
N LEU A 513 23.09 28.34 0.96
CA LEU A 513 23.41 29.37 -0.05
C LEU A 513 23.37 30.79 0.52
N THR A 514 23.07 30.91 1.82
CA THR A 514 22.71 32.20 2.44
C THR A 514 23.71 32.69 3.48
N THR A 515 24.87 32.04 3.58
CA THR A 515 25.95 32.41 4.51
C THR A 515 26.81 33.57 4.04
N GLY A 516 26.72 33.93 2.75
CA GLY A 516 27.61 34.91 2.11
C GLY A 516 29.00 34.37 1.77
N ASP A 517 29.25 33.08 1.99
CA ASP A 517 30.49 32.43 1.59
C ASP A 517 30.52 32.24 0.07
N ALA A 518 31.55 32.81 -0.57
CA ALA A 518 31.70 32.76 -2.01
C ALA A 518 31.89 31.34 -2.54
N ASP A 519 32.47 30.45 -1.73
CA ASP A 519 32.75 29.08 -2.12
C ASP A 519 31.45 28.27 -2.21
N LEU A 520 30.45 28.53 -1.36
CA LEU A 520 29.20 27.76 -1.28
C LEU A 520 28.16 28.15 -2.34
N ARG A 521 28.33 29.29 -3.02
CA ARG A 521 27.30 29.86 -3.93
C ARG A 521 26.91 28.93 -5.07
N ARG A 522 27.85 28.13 -5.56
CA ARG A 522 27.60 27.20 -6.68
C ARG A 522 26.98 25.88 -6.25
N ASP A 523 26.99 25.54 -4.96
CA ASP A 523 26.60 24.21 -4.47
C ASP A 523 25.15 23.86 -4.87
N GLY A 524 24.25 24.86 -4.94
CA GLY A 524 22.88 24.67 -5.40
C GLY A 524 22.79 24.21 -6.87
N ILE A 525 23.62 24.78 -7.74
CA ILE A 525 23.71 24.40 -9.16
C ILE A 525 24.22 22.97 -9.28
N GLU A 526 25.28 22.64 -8.54
CA GLU A 526 25.93 21.33 -8.59
C GLU A 526 24.98 20.23 -8.08
N SER A 527 24.18 20.49 -7.05
CA SER A 527 23.18 19.54 -6.57
C SER A 527 21.99 19.39 -7.52
N ILE A 528 21.49 20.46 -8.14
CA ILE A 528 20.44 20.39 -9.17
C ILE A 528 20.93 19.57 -10.38
N GLU A 529 22.17 19.77 -10.81
CA GLU A 529 22.73 19.02 -11.94
C GLU A 529 22.99 17.55 -11.60
N ALA A 530 23.44 17.25 -10.38
CA ALA A 530 23.55 15.87 -9.90
C ALA A 530 22.21 15.14 -9.93
N ILE A 531 21.10 15.79 -9.56
CA ILE A 531 19.76 15.20 -9.68
C ILE A 531 19.50 14.78 -11.14
N ARG A 532 19.68 15.68 -12.11
CA ARG A 532 19.46 15.36 -13.54
C ARG A 532 20.31 14.16 -13.99
N ARG A 533 21.60 14.17 -13.62
CA ARG A 533 22.54 13.13 -14.02
C ARG A 533 22.27 11.79 -13.35
N ILE A 534 21.87 11.76 -12.08
CA ILE A 534 21.47 10.51 -11.40
C ILE A 534 20.29 9.88 -12.14
N LYS A 535 19.26 10.67 -12.50
CA LYS A 535 18.10 10.14 -13.24
C LYS A 535 18.48 9.61 -14.63
N ALA A 536 19.45 10.24 -15.30
CA ALA A 536 19.89 9.86 -16.63
C ALA A 536 20.86 8.66 -16.63
N GLU A 537 21.82 8.63 -15.70
CA GLU A 537 22.92 7.68 -15.67
C GLU A 537 22.65 6.44 -14.80
N ILE A 538 21.72 6.50 -13.85
CA ILE A 538 21.36 5.40 -12.95
C ILE A 538 19.84 5.13 -13.02
N PRO A 539 19.34 4.51 -14.10
CA PRO A 539 17.90 4.27 -14.27
C PRO A 539 17.29 3.47 -13.10
N GLY A 540 16.11 3.90 -12.67
CA GLY A 540 15.38 3.33 -11.55
C GLY A 540 15.77 3.89 -10.19
N ALA A 541 16.94 4.54 -10.04
CA ALA A 541 17.30 5.21 -8.80
C ALA A 541 16.44 6.46 -8.55
N LEU A 542 16.26 6.76 -7.27
CA LEU A 542 15.48 7.89 -6.79
C LEU A 542 16.41 8.94 -6.18
N THR A 543 15.87 10.13 -5.91
CA THR A 543 16.59 11.25 -5.33
C THR A 543 15.81 11.87 -4.18
N VAL A 544 16.54 12.32 -3.15
CA VAL A 544 15.97 13.01 -1.99
C VAL A 544 16.76 14.27 -1.71
N MET A 545 16.15 15.24 -1.04
CA MET A 545 16.86 16.44 -0.61
C MET A 545 16.40 16.94 0.76
N GLY A 546 17.37 17.19 1.64
CA GLY A 546 17.18 17.95 2.88
C GLY A 546 16.97 19.44 2.64
N LEU A 547 15.77 19.84 2.22
CA LEU A 547 15.48 21.17 1.70
C LEU A 547 15.80 22.29 2.69
N SER A 548 15.54 22.07 3.98
CA SER A 548 15.70 23.09 5.02
C SER A 548 17.12 23.62 5.17
N ASN A 549 18.14 22.91 4.67
CA ASN A 549 19.55 23.33 4.76
C ASN A 549 19.90 24.49 3.82
N VAL A 550 19.22 24.64 2.67
CA VAL A 550 19.56 25.66 1.66
C VAL A 550 19.43 27.10 2.20
N SER A 551 18.47 27.30 3.10
CA SER A 551 18.10 28.60 3.67
C SER A 551 18.62 28.81 5.09
N PHE A 552 19.61 28.02 5.52
CA PHE A 552 20.20 28.18 6.85
C PHE A 552 20.94 29.52 6.97
N GLY A 553 20.56 30.33 7.96
CA GLY A 553 21.18 31.62 8.26
C GLY A 553 20.27 32.84 8.09
N ILE A 554 19.09 32.69 7.48
CA ILE A 554 18.15 33.81 7.24
C ILE A 554 16.84 33.69 8.02
N ASN A 555 16.04 34.75 8.01
CA ASN A 555 14.80 34.82 8.78
C ASN A 555 13.72 33.83 8.28
N PRO A 556 12.79 33.36 9.14
CA PRO A 556 11.85 32.31 8.79
C PRO A 556 10.96 32.58 7.56
N ALA A 557 10.57 33.84 7.30
CA ALA A 557 9.74 34.18 6.14
C ALA A 557 10.53 34.03 4.83
N ALA A 558 11.76 34.53 4.79
CA ALA A 558 12.64 34.38 3.64
C ALA A 558 13.02 32.90 3.40
N ARG A 559 13.16 32.10 4.47
CA ARG A 559 13.39 30.65 4.37
C ARG A 559 12.26 29.94 3.64
N GLN A 560 11.00 30.24 3.98
CA GLN A 560 9.85 29.62 3.32
C GLN A 560 9.86 29.88 1.81
N VAL A 561 10.15 31.11 1.40
CA VAL A 561 10.22 31.47 -0.02
C VAL A 561 11.39 30.78 -0.70
N LEU A 562 12.61 30.88 -0.17
CA LEU A 562 13.80 30.25 -0.78
C LEU A 562 13.66 28.73 -0.87
N ASN A 563 13.17 28.07 0.18
CA ASN A 563 12.92 26.63 0.18
C ASN A 563 11.91 26.25 -0.92
N SER A 564 10.82 27.00 -1.07
CA SER A 564 9.78 26.70 -2.06
C SER A 564 10.28 26.86 -3.49
N VAL A 565 11.07 27.91 -3.75
CA VAL A 565 11.67 28.14 -5.08
C VAL A 565 12.74 27.10 -5.38
N PHE A 566 13.60 26.77 -4.41
CA PHE A 566 14.63 25.75 -4.61
C PHE A 566 14.03 24.36 -4.85
N LEU A 567 12.98 24.00 -4.10
CA LEU A 567 12.24 22.76 -4.32
C LEU A 567 11.70 22.67 -5.76
N ASP A 568 11.05 23.73 -6.27
CA ASP A 568 10.55 23.79 -7.65
C ASP A 568 11.66 23.56 -8.69
N GLU A 569 12.82 24.19 -8.54
CA GLU A 569 13.95 24.00 -9.45
C GLU A 569 14.50 22.55 -9.38
N CYS A 570 14.52 21.94 -8.21
CA CYS A 570 14.91 20.54 -8.05
C CYS A 570 13.87 19.56 -8.62
N VAL A 571 12.57 19.82 -8.44
CA VAL A 571 11.49 19.01 -9.04
C VAL A 571 11.61 19.03 -10.57
N LYS A 572 11.86 20.21 -11.17
CA LYS A 572 12.12 20.33 -12.61
C LYS A 572 13.36 19.57 -13.08
N ALA A 573 14.34 19.37 -12.21
CA ALA A 573 15.51 18.54 -12.48
C ALA A 573 15.24 17.03 -12.32
N GLY A 574 14.10 16.64 -11.76
CA GLY A 574 13.72 15.24 -11.55
C GLY A 574 13.82 14.76 -10.10
N LEU A 575 13.79 15.67 -9.11
CA LEU A 575 13.76 15.30 -7.69
C LEU A 575 12.54 14.43 -7.39
N ASP A 576 12.74 13.30 -6.71
CA ASP A 576 11.64 12.37 -6.37
C ASP A 576 11.04 12.63 -4.98
N SER A 577 11.85 13.10 -4.01
CA SER A 577 11.45 13.25 -2.61
C SER A 577 12.15 14.41 -1.90
N ALA A 578 11.54 14.94 -0.83
CA ALA A 578 12.12 16.03 -0.06
C ALA A 578 11.81 15.92 1.44
N ILE A 579 12.83 16.09 2.28
CA ILE A 579 12.70 16.18 3.74
C ILE A 579 12.34 17.63 4.09
N VAL A 580 11.09 17.84 4.50
CA VAL A 580 10.49 19.17 4.64
C VAL A 580 9.43 19.24 5.72
N HIS A 581 9.17 20.46 6.18
CA HIS A 581 7.89 20.81 6.81
C HIS A 581 6.86 21.15 5.73
N ALA A 582 6.06 20.17 5.30
CA ALA A 582 5.16 20.27 4.14
C ALA A 582 4.24 21.50 4.16
N SER A 583 3.67 21.86 5.31
CA SER A 583 2.79 23.03 5.47
C SER A 583 3.48 24.39 5.30
N LYS A 584 4.82 24.43 5.23
CA LYS A 584 5.61 25.64 4.99
C LYS A 584 6.04 25.84 3.54
N ILE A 585 5.77 24.88 2.66
CA ILE A 585 6.03 25.03 1.22
C ILE A 585 4.95 25.91 0.61
N LEU A 586 5.35 27.00 -0.06
CA LEU A 586 4.43 27.96 -0.66
C LEU A 586 4.20 27.63 -2.14
N PRO A 587 2.94 27.69 -2.62
CA PRO A 587 2.65 27.72 -4.05
C PRO A 587 3.42 28.88 -4.72
N LEU A 588 4.12 28.63 -5.83
CA LEU A 588 4.90 29.67 -6.51
C LEU A 588 4.04 30.86 -6.94
N ALA A 589 2.78 30.62 -7.30
CA ALA A 589 1.81 31.66 -7.66
C ALA A 589 1.54 32.64 -6.51
N ARG A 590 1.79 32.25 -5.25
CA ARG A 590 1.65 33.11 -4.07
C ARG A 590 2.93 33.88 -3.71
N ILE A 591 4.04 33.62 -4.40
CA ILE A 591 5.31 34.30 -4.17
C ILE A 591 5.37 35.54 -5.07
N LYS A 592 5.70 36.71 -4.49
CA LYS A 592 5.87 37.95 -5.27
C LYS A 592 6.91 37.74 -6.38
N PRO A 593 6.65 38.18 -7.64
CA PRO A 593 7.56 37.96 -8.77
C PRO A 593 9.02 38.43 -8.53
N GLU A 594 9.18 39.51 -7.78
CA GLU A 594 10.49 40.03 -7.37
C GLU A 594 11.24 39.05 -6.48
N HIS A 595 10.59 38.51 -5.44
CA HIS A 595 11.20 37.52 -4.53
C HIS A 595 11.54 36.22 -5.26
N LEU A 596 10.67 35.78 -6.18
CA LEU A 596 10.92 34.60 -7.03
C LEU A 596 12.20 34.78 -7.86
N THR A 597 12.39 35.97 -8.44
CA THR A 597 13.58 36.30 -9.24
C THR A 597 14.84 36.32 -8.37
N LEU A 598 14.79 36.99 -7.21
CA LEU A 598 15.91 37.04 -6.28
C LEU A 598 16.33 35.64 -5.79
N CYS A 599 15.37 34.79 -5.43
CA CYS A 599 15.67 33.42 -5.02
C CYS A 599 16.32 32.60 -6.15
N ARG A 600 15.83 32.71 -7.40
CA ARG A 600 16.47 32.06 -8.55
C ARG A 600 17.89 32.57 -8.79
N ASP A 601 18.10 33.87 -8.65
CA ASP A 601 19.43 34.45 -8.84
C ASP A 601 20.42 34.04 -7.75
N ILE A 602 19.96 33.76 -6.52
CA ILE A 602 20.76 33.12 -5.47
C ILE A 602 21.08 31.67 -5.84
N ILE A 603 20.07 30.88 -6.24
CA ILE A 603 20.21 29.45 -6.58
C ILE A 603 21.19 29.23 -7.73
N PHE A 604 21.17 30.09 -8.74
CA PHE A 604 22.00 29.98 -9.95
C PHE A 604 23.23 30.90 -9.95
N ASP A 605 23.67 31.37 -8.79
CA ASP A 605 24.85 32.23 -8.60
C ASP A 605 24.97 33.36 -9.64
N LYS A 606 23.90 34.16 -9.80
CA LYS A 606 23.92 35.33 -10.72
C LYS A 606 24.49 36.59 -10.07
N THR A 607 25.27 36.44 -9.01
CA THR A 607 25.87 37.56 -8.29
C THR A 607 26.95 38.22 -9.15
N THR A 608 26.92 39.54 -9.26
CA THR A 608 27.95 40.36 -9.93
C THR A 608 28.48 41.43 -8.97
N PRO A 609 29.58 42.14 -9.28
CA PRO A 609 30.08 43.23 -8.43
C PRO A 609 29.02 44.31 -8.11
N ASP A 610 28.06 44.53 -9.01
CA ASP A 610 27.02 45.56 -8.88
C ASP A 610 25.65 44.99 -8.44
N TYR A 611 25.51 43.66 -8.32
CA TYR A 611 24.25 43.00 -8.01
C TYR A 611 24.44 41.82 -7.05
N ASN A 612 23.90 41.95 -5.84
CA ASN A 612 23.90 40.90 -4.83
C ASN A 612 22.45 40.50 -4.47
N PRO A 613 21.93 39.41 -5.03
CA PRO A 613 20.54 39.00 -4.82
C PRO A 613 20.26 38.57 -3.37
N LEU A 614 21.26 38.03 -2.66
CA LEU A 614 21.12 37.66 -1.24
C LEU A 614 20.89 38.90 -0.38
N GLN A 615 21.69 39.96 -0.58
CA GLN A 615 21.53 41.20 0.17
C GLN A 615 20.16 41.85 -0.09
N LEU A 616 19.73 41.88 -1.35
CA LEU A 616 18.42 42.41 -1.74
C LEU A 616 17.27 41.60 -1.13
N LEU A 617 17.39 40.27 -1.11
CA LEU A 617 16.42 39.39 -0.47
C LEU A 617 16.36 39.65 1.05
N LEU A 618 17.52 39.79 1.71
CA LEU A 618 17.56 40.10 3.14
C LEU A 618 16.88 41.43 3.47
N THR A 619 17.12 42.48 2.67
CA THR A 619 16.47 43.78 2.81
C THR A 619 14.97 43.69 2.55
N ALA A 620 14.52 42.92 1.55
CA ALA A 620 13.10 42.74 1.25
C ALA A 620 12.31 42.07 2.39
N PHE A 621 12.99 41.27 3.23
CA PHE A 621 12.40 40.58 4.37
C PHE A 621 12.81 41.18 5.74
N GLU A 622 13.44 42.36 5.76
CA GLU A 622 13.85 43.02 7.00
C GLU A 622 12.61 43.47 7.80
N GLY A 623 12.53 43.09 9.08
CA GLY A 623 11.36 43.38 9.93
C GLY A 623 10.12 42.52 9.64
N VAL A 624 10.13 41.70 8.59
CA VAL A 624 9.07 40.74 8.28
C VAL A 624 9.21 39.54 9.22
N LYS A 625 8.41 39.50 10.28
CA LYS A 625 8.22 38.26 11.06
C LYS A 625 7.60 37.21 10.14
N SER A 626 7.76 35.92 10.43
CA SER A 626 6.92 34.88 9.81
C SER A 626 5.47 35.22 10.12
N THR A 627 4.85 35.95 9.20
CA THR A 627 3.48 36.36 9.32
C THR A 627 2.67 35.08 9.25
N LYS A 628 1.72 34.92 10.19
CA LYS A 628 0.47 34.26 9.82
C LYS A 628 0.11 34.85 8.47
N GLN A 629 -0.01 34.00 7.43
CA GLN A 629 -0.33 34.37 6.05
C GLN A 629 -1.05 35.72 6.04
N GLU A 630 -0.45 36.76 5.46
CA GLU A 630 -1.17 38.02 5.28
C GLU A 630 -2.42 37.69 4.47
N LYS A 631 -3.54 37.57 5.17
CA LYS A 631 -4.82 37.32 4.53
C LYS A 631 -5.11 38.59 3.73
N PRO A 632 -5.45 38.46 2.44
CA PRO A 632 -5.89 39.63 1.68
C PRO A 632 -7.01 40.32 2.48
N ASP A 633 -6.99 41.65 2.56
CA ASP A 633 -8.10 42.38 3.16
C ASP A 633 -9.32 42.20 2.26
N ARG A 634 -10.20 41.29 2.69
CA ARG A 634 -11.42 40.93 1.97
C ARG A 634 -12.60 41.80 2.39
N SER A 635 -12.43 42.77 3.29
CA SER A 635 -13.56 43.54 3.86
C SER A 635 -14.41 44.29 2.82
N GLY A 636 -13.82 44.65 1.68
CA GLY A 636 -14.50 45.32 0.56
C GLY A 636 -15.03 44.41 -0.56
N TRP A 637 -14.84 43.10 -0.49
CA TRP A 637 -15.19 42.17 -1.57
C TRP A 637 -16.67 41.73 -1.47
N PRO A 638 -17.36 41.45 -2.61
CA PRO A 638 -18.67 40.79 -2.60
C PRO A 638 -18.62 39.45 -1.86
N VAL A 639 -19.69 39.11 -1.14
CA VAL A 639 -19.79 37.86 -0.34
C VAL A 639 -19.47 36.60 -1.16
N ARG A 640 -19.95 36.53 -2.41
CA ARG A 640 -19.65 35.41 -3.31
C ARG A 640 -18.15 35.27 -3.58
N ASP A 641 -17.47 36.37 -3.85
CA ASP A 641 -16.02 36.37 -4.13
C ASP A 641 -15.21 36.04 -2.87
N ARG A 642 -15.66 36.50 -1.69
CA ARG A 642 -15.03 36.13 -0.40
C ARG A 642 -15.14 34.63 -0.13
N LEU A 643 -16.34 34.06 -0.31
CA LEU A 643 -16.59 32.63 -0.10
C LEU A 643 -15.79 31.78 -1.09
N ARG A 644 -15.78 32.15 -2.38
CA ARG A 644 -14.96 31.48 -3.42
C ARG A 644 -13.47 31.52 -3.07
N GLN A 645 -12.95 32.69 -2.73
CA GLN A 645 -11.53 32.86 -2.39
C GLN A 645 -11.15 32.11 -1.11
N ARG A 646 -12.04 32.01 -0.12
CA ARG A 646 -11.81 31.20 1.10
C ARG A 646 -11.65 29.72 0.79
N ILE A 647 -12.41 29.20 -0.17
CA ILE A 647 -12.24 27.82 -0.63
C ILE A 647 -10.88 27.65 -1.32
N ILE A 648 -10.51 28.57 -2.24
CA ILE A 648 -9.20 28.54 -2.92
C ILE A 648 -8.04 28.63 -1.92
N ASP A 649 -8.22 29.42 -0.86
CA ASP A 649 -7.20 29.63 0.15
C ASP A 649 -7.18 28.59 1.28
N GLY A 650 -8.20 27.74 1.37
CA GLY A 650 -8.38 26.82 2.50
C GLY A 650 -8.57 27.56 3.83
N ASP A 651 -9.19 28.74 3.80
CA ASP A 651 -9.28 29.66 4.94
C ASP A 651 -10.62 29.57 5.66
N ARG A 652 -10.62 28.92 6.82
CA ARG A 652 -11.79 28.75 7.70
C ARG A 652 -12.12 29.97 8.57
N ASP A 653 -11.18 30.88 8.83
CA ASP A 653 -11.43 31.93 9.83
C ASP A 653 -12.37 33.00 9.27
N GLY A 654 -13.60 33.05 9.77
CA GLY A 654 -14.65 33.94 9.25
C GLY A 654 -15.45 33.35 8.09
N LEU A 655 -15.23 32.07 7.75
CA LEU A 655 -16.03 31.34 6.75
C LEU A 655 -17.52 31.32 7.13
N THR A 656 -17.86 30.97 8.37
CA THR A 656 -19.25 30.91 8.83
C THR A 656 -19.94 32.27 8.78
N ALA A 657 -19.23 33.35 9.16
CA ALA A 657 -19.77 34.71 9.06
C ALA A 657 -20.08 35.12 7.61
N ASP A 658 -19.23 34.73 6.66
CA ASP A 658 -19.49 34.98 5.23
C ASP A 658 -20.61 34.10 4.68
N LEU A 659 -20.79 32.88 5.18
CA LEU A 659 -21.92 32.01 4.84
C LEU A 659 -23.25 32.57 5.37
N ASP A 660 -23.27 33.06 6.61
CA ASP A 660 -24.43 33.70 7.21
C ASP A 660 -24.80 35.00 6.48
N ALA A 661 -23.79 35.78 6.07
CA ALA A 661 -24.00 36.97 5.24
C ALA A 661 -24.61 36.61 3.87
N ALA A 662 -24.15 35.52 3.23
CA ALA A 662 -24.72 35.05 1.96
C ALA A 662 -26.19 34.62 2.10
N LEU A 663 -26.52 33.89 3.18
CA LEU A 663 -27.90 33.53 3.49
C LEU A 663 -28.75 34.80 3.76
N GLY A 664 -28.19 35.79 4.47
CA GLY A 664 -28.83 37.07 4.76
C GLY A 664 -29.05 37.96 3.52
N GLU A 665 -28.21 37.84 2.49
CA GLU A 665 -28.38 38.47 1.17
C GLU A 665 -29.43 37.76 0.29
N GLY A 666 -30.02 36.67 0.78
CA GLY A 666 -31.11 35.93 0.13
C GLY A 666 -30.65 34.79 -0.78
N LEU A 667 -29.36 34.43 -0.78
CA LEU A 667 -28.91 33.21 -1.47
C LEU A 667 -29.45 31.97 -0.75
N LYS A 668 -29.88 30.97 -1.52
CA LYS A 668 -30.27 29.67 -0.95
C LYS A 668 -29.02 28.88 -0.57
N ALA A 669 -29.08 28.10 0.52
CA ALA A 669 -27.97 27.25 0.97
C ALA A 669 -27.38 26.37 -0.15
N LEU A 670 -28.24 25.79 -0.99
CA LEU A 670 -27.84 24.99 -2.15
C LEU A 670 -27.17 25.80 -3.28
N GLU A 671 -27.59 27.06 -3.48
CA GLU A 671 -27.00 27.96 -4.47
C GLU A 671 -25.57 28.34 -4.06
N ILE A 672 -25.35 28.58 -2.76
CA ILE A 672 -24.01 28.85 -2.21
C ILE A 672 -23.08 27.66 -2.47
N VAL A 673 -23.53 26.44 -2.20
CA VAL A 673 -22.73 25.22 -2.45
C VAL A 673 -22.41 25.07 -3.93
N ASN A 674 -23.43 25.08 -4.79
CA ASN A 674 -23.27 24.71 -6.20
C ASN A 674 -22.57 25.77 -7.05
N ASP A 675 -22.87 27.05 -6.81
CA ASP A 675 -22.46 28.12 -7.72
C ASP A 675 -21.25 28.92 -7.18
N VAL A 676 -20.97 28.86 -5.88
CA VAL A 676 -19.89 29.65 -5.25
C VAL A 676 -18.78 28.73 -4.74
N LEU A 677 -19.12 27.77 -3.88
CA LEU A 677 -18.10 26.93 -3.23
C LEU A 677 -17.50 25.90 -4.20
N LEU A 678 -18.33 25.26 -5.04
CA LEU A 678 -17.83 24.34 -6.07
C LEU A 678 -17.00 25.05 -7.14
N ASP A 679 -17.29 26.31 -7.48
CA ASP A 679 -16.45 27.07 -8.41
C ASP A 679 -15.07 27.38 -7.84
N GLY A 680 -14.98 27.65 -6.52
CA GLY A 680 -13.70 27.74 -5.83
C GLY A 680 -12.94 26.40 -5.84
N MET A 681 -13.63 25.28 -5.63
CA MET A 681 -13.02 23.94 -5.73
C MET A 681 -12.56 23.58 -7.15
N ARG A 682 -13.25 24.08 -8.19
CA ARG A 682 -12.82 23.91 -9.58
C ARG A 682 -11.49 24.59 -9.85
N GLU A 683 -11.31 25.83 -9.38
CA GLU A 683 -10.05 26.55 -9.49
C GLU A 683 -8.91 25.87 -8.71
N VAL A 684 -9.19 25.33 -7.51
CA VAL A 684 -8.25 24.47 -6.76
C VAL A 684 -7.83 23.26 -7.61
N GLY A 685 -8.77 22.61 -8.28
CA GLY A 685 -8.50 21.49 -9.18
C GLY A 685 -7.64 21.87 -10.39
N GLU A 686 -7.88 23.04 -11.00
CA GLU A 686 -7.07 23.57 -12.09
C GLU A 686 -5.63 23.89 -11.64
N LEU A 687 -5.47 24.55 -10.49
CA LEU A 687 -4.16 24.88 -9.93
C LEU A 687 -3.38 23.62 -9.54
N PHE A 688 -4.04 22.60 -8.99
CA PHE A 688 -3.41 21.30 -8.69
C PHE A 688 -3.02 20.56 -9.98
N GLY A 689 -3.91 20.50 -10.97
CA GLY A 689 -3.64 19.85 -12.26
C GLY A 689 -2.52 20.53 -13.06
N ALA A 690 -2.31 21.83 -12.86
CA ALA A 690 -1.19 22.59 -13.44
C ALA A 690 0.12 22.51 -12.61
N GLY A 691 0.14 21.79 -11.49
CA GLY A 691 1.28 21.71 -10.56
C GLY A 691 1.55 23.01 -9.79
N GLN A 692 0.64 24.00 -9.86
CA GLN A 692 0.77 25.30 -9.22
C GLN A 692 0.29 25.32 -7.76
N MET A 693 -0.51 24.33 -7.36
CA MET A 693 -0.98 24.10 -5.99
C MET A 693 -0.63 22.68 -5.56
N GLN A 694 -0.11 22.54 -4.33
CA GLN A 694 0.33 21.25 -3.79
C GLN A 694 -0.82 20.54 -3.04
N LEU A 695 -0.76 19.21 -2.96
CA LEU A 695 -1.79 18.37 -2.31
C LEU A 695 -2.20 18.84 -0.91
N PRO A 696 -1.31 19.28 0.00
CA PRO A 696 -1.71 19.78 1.31
C PRO A 696 -2.71 20.95 1.26
N PHE A 697 -2.55 21.86 0.29
CA PHE A 697 -3.48 22.98 0.09
C PHE A 697 -4.82 22.52 -0.47
N VAL A 698 -4.81 21.53 -1.36
CA VAL A 698 -6.05 20.90 -1.87
C VAL A 698 -6.83 20.25 -0.72
N LEU A 699 -6.13 19.56 0.20
CA LEU A 699 -6.74 18.97 1.39
C LEU A 699 -7.29 20.05 2.34
N GLN A 700 -6.57 21.16 2.53
CA GLN A 700 -7.03 22.29 3.32
C GLN A 700 -8.28 22.97 2.72
N SER A 701 -8.31 23.13 1.39
CA SER A 701 -9.50 23.60 0.65
C SER A 701 -10.67 22.64 0.81
N ALA A 702 -10.42 21.32 0.76
CA ALA A 702 -11.44 20.30 0.97
C ALA A 702 -12.00 20.31 2.41
N GLU A 703 -11.16 20.50 3.44
CA GLU A 703 -11.63 20.67 4.82
C GLU A 703 -12.49 21.93 4.98
N THR A 704 -12.11 23.01 4.31
CA THR A 704 -12.85 24.28 4.31
C THR A 704 -14.21 24.10 3.62
N MET A 705 -14.23 23.38 2.49
CA MET A 705 -15.45 23.00 1.77
C MET A 705 -16.37 22.14 2.65
N LYS A 706 -15.85 21.13 3.34
CA LYS A 706 -16.61 20.29 4.27
C LYS A 706 -17.22 21.11 5.40
N THR A 707 -16.43 22.00 6.00
CA THR A 707 -16.89 22.91 7.07
C THR A 707 -18.04 23.80 6.58
N ALA A 708 -17.94 24.33 5.36
CA ALA A 708 -18.99 25.16 4.77
C ALA A 708 -20.28 24.37 4.50
N VAL A 709 -20.17 23.16 3.95
CA VAL A 709 -21.34 22.30 3.68
C VAL A 709 -22.05 21.92 4.97
N SER A 710 -21.31 21.52 6.02
CA SER A 710 -21.90 21.21 7.34
C SER A 710 -22.61 22.41 7.99
N HIS A 711 -22.13 23.63 7.74
CA HIS A 711 -22.78 24.86 8.23
C HIS A 711 -24.06 25.19 7.45
N LEU A 712 -24.11 24.89 6.14
CA LEU A 712 -25.26 25.17 5.28
C LEU A 712 -26.35 24.10 5.34
N GLU A 713 -26.02 22.86 5.73
CA GLU A 713 -26.93 21.72 5.81
C GLU A 713 -28.23 22.00 6.59
N PRO A 714 -28.23 22.66 7.76
CA PRO A 714 -29.45 22.98 8.50
C PRO A 714 -30.39 23.97 7.79
N HIS A 715 -29.87 24.71 6.81
CA HIS A 715 -30.60 25.75 6.06
C HIS A 715 -31.14 25.23 4.71
N MET A 716 -31.06 23.93 4.46
CA MET A 716 -31.66 23.29 3.29
C MET A 716 -33.11 22.87 3.59
N ASP A 717 -34.05 23.22 2.70
CA ASP A 717 -35.48 22.93 2.89
C ASP A 717 -35.74 21.41 3.03
N LYS A 718 -36.36 20.99 4.15
CA LYS A 718 -36.85 19.62 4.35
C LYS A 718 -38.30 19.49 3.87
N VAL A 719 -38.57 18.59 2.92
CA VAL A 719 -39.95 18.20 2.60
C VAL A 719 -40.39 17.12 3.59
N ALA A 720 -41.03 17.53 4.69
CA ALA A 720 -41.51 16.59 5.70
C ALA A 720 -42.84 15.95 5.30
N GLY A 721 -42.85 14.63 5.17
CA GLY A 721 -44.06 13.79 5.28
C GLY A 721 -44.48 13.04 4.01
N SER A 722 -43.95 11.83 3.81
CA SER A 722 -44.69 10.69 3.23
C SER A 722 -43.94 9.39 3.49
N THR A 723 -44.63 8.26 3.37
CA THR A 723 -44.05 6.93 3.11
C THR A 723 -42.90 7.03 2.10
N SER A 724 -41.80 6.30 2.32
CA SER A 724 -40.61 6.30 1.45
C SER A 724 -41.01 6.07 -0.02
N LYS A 725 -40.56 6.96 -0.91
CA LYS A 725 -40.79 6.87 -2.37
C LYS A 725 -40.04 5.70 -3.01
N GLY A 726 -38.98 5.22 -2.37
CA GLY A 726 -38.08 4.17 -2.83
C GLY A 726 -36.77 4.14 -2.03
N LYS A 727 -35.98 3.08 -2.17
CA LYS A 727 -34.71 2.86 -1.47
C LYS A 727 -33.50 3.00 -2.38
N LEU A 728 -32.52 3.79 -1.98
CA LEU A 728 -31.29 4.02 -2.74
C LEU A 728 -30.07 3.62 -1.90
N VAL A 729 -29.21 2.75 -2.42
CA VAL A 729 -27.87 2.56 -1.84
C VAL A 729 -26.90 3.51 -2.54
N LEU A 730 -26.13 4.29 -1.77
CA LEU A 730 -25.13 5.23 -2.28
C LEU A 730 -23.74 4.90 -1.76
N ALA A 731 -22.76 4.84 -2.66
CA ALA A 731 -21.38 4.55 -2.31
C ALA A 731 -20.39 5.32 -3.21
N THR A 732 -19.23 5.70 -2.66
CA THR A 732 -18.08 6.10 -3.48
C THR A 732 -17.27 4.85 -3.79
N VAL A 733 -16.94 4.64 -5.07
CA VAL A 733 -16.30 3.41 -5.55
C VAL A 733 -14.92 3.18 -4.92
N LYS A 734 -14.48 1.91 -4.93
CA LYS A 734 -13.17 1.49 -4.43
C LYS A 734 -12.06 2.38 -4.97
N GLY A 735 -11.08 2.71 -4.12
CA GLY A 735 -9.94 3.55 -4.50
C GLY A 735 -10.25 5.05 -4.57
N ASP A 736 -11.51 5.44 -4.40
CA ASP A 736 -11.93 6.84 -4.41
C ASP A 736 -12.46 7.27 -3.02
N VAL A 737 -12.02 8.44 -2.58
CA VAL A 737 -12.29 9.03 -1.26
C VAL A 737 -13.27 10.19 -1.30
N HIS A 738 -13.60 10.67 -2.49
CA HIS A 738 -14.37 11.90 -2.63
C HIS A 738 -15.85 11.61 -2.38
N ASP A 739 -16.42 12.24 -1.35
CA ASP A 739 -17.78 11.97 -0.87
C ASP A 739 -18.72 13.17 -0.92
N ILE A 740 -18.24 14.35 -1.28
CA ILE A 740 -19.03 15.59 -1.28
C ILE A 740 -20.24 15.45 -2.21
N GLY A 741 -20.03 15.02 -3.46
CA GLY A 741 -21.11 14.83 -4.43
C GLY A 741 -22.12 13.77 -3.97
N LYS A 742 -21.63 12.64 -3.46
CA LYS A 742 -22.47 11.57 -2.89
C LYS A 742 -23.32 12.08 -1.73
N ASN A 743 -22.73 12.79 -0.77
CA ASN A 743 -23.43 13.31 0.40
C ASN A 743 -24.48 14.36 -0.02
N LEU A 744 -24.23 15.14 -1.06
CA LEU A 744 -25.22 16.05 -1.62
C LEU A 744 -26.41 15.29 -2.24
N VAL A 745 -26.15 14.21 -2.98
CA VAL A 745 -27.19 13.33 -3.54
C VAL A 745 -28.00 12.68 -2.41
N ASP A 746 -27.34 12.21 -1.35
CA ASP A 746 -27.97 11.67 -0.15
C ASP A 746 -28.93 12.69 0.47
N ILE A 747 -28.43 13.89 0.80
CA ILE A 747 -29.24 14.97 1.38
C ILE A 747 -30.44 15.30 0.49
N ILE A 748 -30.24 15.42 -0.83
CA ILE A 748 -31.31 15.77 -1.77
C ILE A 748 -32.35 14.65 -1.88
N CYS A 749 -31.93 13.39 -2.03
CA CYS A 749 -32.85 12.27 -2.16
C CYS A 749 -33.62 12.05 -0.85
N THR A 750 -32.94 12.10 0.28
CA THR A 750 -33.53 12.01 1.62
C THR A 750 -34.56 13.14 1.84
N ASN A 751 -34.20 14.39 1.50
CA ASN A 751 -35.13 15.53 1.59
C ASN A 751 -36.30 15.46 0.62
N ASN A 752 -36.23 14.63 -0.43
CA ASN A 752 -37.30 14.42 -1.41
C ASN A 752 -38.09 13.12 -1.19
N GLY A 753 -37.93 12.48 -0.02
CA GLY A 753 -38.75 11.36 0.43
C GLY A 753 -38.22 9.97 0.06
N TYR A 754 -36.96 9.83 -0.36
CA TYR A 754 -36.31 8.53 -0.54
C TYR A 754 -35.65 8.05 0.75
N GLU A 755 -35.58 6.73 0.95
CA GLU A 755 -34.75 6.12 1.98
C GLU A 755 -33.36 5.87 1.40
N VAL A 756 -32.35 6.59 1.89
CA VAL A 756 -30.99 6.50 1.37
C VAL A 756 -30.09 5.75 2.36
N HIS A 757 -29.46 4.68 1.88
CA HIS A 757 -28.41 3.93 2.58
C HIS A 757 -27.05 4.33 2.02
N ASN A 758 -26.49 5.39 2.59
CA ASN A 758 -25.15 5.86 2.26
C ASN A 758 -24.10 5.03 3.01
N ILE A 759 -23.38 4.16 2.29
CA ILE A 759 -22.40 3.22 2.88
C ILE A 759 -20.96 3.74 2.87
N GLY A 760 -20.75 5.02 2.54
CA GLY A 760 -19.45 5.67 2.69
C GLY A 760 -18.56 5.63 1.45
N ILE A 761 -17.24 5.58 1.68
CA ILE A 761 -16.20 5.76 0.66
C ILE A 761 -15.25 4.58 0.54
N LYS A 762 -14.55 4.48 -0.61
CA LYS A 762 -13.67 3.36 -0.96
C LYS A 762 -14.35 2.00 -0.91
N ILE A 763 -15.65 1.95 -1.23
CA ILE A 763 -16.45 0.75 -1.04
C ILE A 763 -16.26 -0.22 -2.23
N PRO A 764 -15.90 -1.49 -2.00
CA PRO A 764 -15.83 -2.50 -3.04
C PRO A 764 -17.24 -2.92 -3.50
N ILE A 765 -17.36 -3.38 -4.75
CA ILE A 765 -18.65 -3.79 -5.34
C ILE A 765 -19.33 -4.92 -4.54
N SER A 766 -18.57 -5.83 -3.93
CA SER A 766 -19.11 -6.89 -3.08
C SER A 766 -19.91 -6.35 -1.88
N GLU A 767 -19.41 -5.30 -1.23
CA GLU A 767 -20.10 -4.64 -0.12
C GLU A 767 -21.32 -3.85 -0.60
N MET A 768 -21.24 -3.19 -1.77
CA MET A 768 -22.39 -2.53 -2.38
C MET A 768 -23.51 -3.53 -2.71
N ILE A 769 -23.16 -4.68 -3.31
CA ILE A 769 -24.09 -5.76 -3.63
C ILE A 769 -24.73 -6.31 -2.36
N ALA A 770 -23.91 -6.63 -1.35
CA ALA A 770 -24.39 -7.12 -0.07
C ALA A 770 -25.40 -6.15 0.54
N LYS A 771 -25.11 -4.84 0.52
CA LYS A 771 -26.04 -3.84 1.05
C LYS A 771 -27.32 -3.72 0.23
N VAL A 772 -27.21 -3.70 -1.10
CA VAL A 772 -28.37 -3.63 -2.00
C VAL A 772 -29.32 -4.81 -1.76
N GLN A 773 -28.78 -6.00 -1.56
CA GLN A 773 -29.57 -7.19 -1.24
C GLN A 773 -30.15 -7.16 0.18
N GLU A 774 -29.36 -6.73 1.18
CA GLU A 774 -29.78 -6.62 2.57
C GLU A 774 -31.02 -5.71 2.73
N VAL A 775 -31.02 -4.56 2.05
CA VAL A 775 -32.08 -3.56 2.20
C VAL A 775 -33.18 -3.64 1.13
N ASP A 776 -33.03 -4.54 0.15
CA ASP A 776 -33.85 -4.62 -1.06
C ASP A 776 -33.94 -3.26 -1.77
N ALA A 777 -32.76 -2.73 -2.15
CA ALA A 777 -32.66 -1.40 -2.73
C ALA A 777 -33.24 -1.33 -4.15
N ASP A 778 -33.92 -0.22 -4.45
CA ASP A 778 -34.51 0.07 -5.76
C ASP A 778 -33.49 0.53 -6.81
N ALA A 779 -32.38 1.10 -6.36
CA ALA A 779 -31.30 1.54 -7.21
C ALA A 779 -29.96 1.55 -6.45
N LEU A 780 -28.88 1.42 -7.20
CA LEU A 780 -27.51 1.61 -6.72
C LEU A 780 -26.92 2.88 -7.34
N GLY A 781 -26.54 3.83 -6.51
CA GLY A 781 -25.80 5.02 -6.93
C GLY A 781 -24.32 4.89 -6.62
N MET A 782 -23.47 5.05 -7.64
CA MET A 782 -22.02 5.05 -7.51
C MET A 782 -21.44 6.43 -7.82
N SER A 783 -20.57 6.91 -6.93
CA SER A 783 -19.85 8.17 -7.09
C SER A 783 -18.35 7.97 -7.28
N GLY A 784 -17.72 8.82 -8.09
CA GLY A 784 -16.26 8.84 -8.28
C GLY A 784 -15.79 10.15 -8.88
N LEU A 785 -14.66 10.68 -8.41
CA LEU A 785 -14.06 11.92 -8.90
C LEU A 785 -12.85 11.66 -9.81
N LEU A 786 -12.14 10.55 -9.62
CA LEU A 786 -10.91 10.27 -10.37
C LEU A 786 -11.20 9.64 -11.73
N VAL A 787 -10.28 9.85 -12.69
CA VAL A 787 -10.36 9.18 -14.00
C VAL A 787 -10.29 7.65 -13.85
N LYS A 788 -9.48 7.12 -12.91
CA LYS A 788 -9.45 5.67 -12.61
C LYS A 788 -10.81 5.16 -12.08
N SER A 789 -11.60 6.00 -11.43
CA SER A 789 -12.92 5.62 -10.89
C SER A 789 -13.92 5.26 -11.99
N THR A 790 -13.75 5.78 -13.22
CA THR A 790 -14.62 5.43 -14.35
C THR A 790 -14.42 3.99 -14.80
N LEU A 791 -13.18 3.49 -14.79
CA LEU A 791 -12.86 2.09 -15.06
C LEU A 791 -13.41 1.19 -13.97
N ILE A 792 -13.25 1.57 -12.70
CA ILE A 792 -13.80 0.82 -11.56
C ILE A 792 -15.33 0.73 -11.66
N MET A 793 -16.01 1.81 -12.05
CA MET A 793 -17.45 1.78 -12.27
C MET A 793 -17.86 0.84 -13.40
N ARG A 794 -17.09 0.78 -14.50
CA ARG A 794 -17.32 -0.19 -15.58
C ARG A 794 -17.14 -1.62 -15.06
N ASP A 795 -16.04 -1.89 -14.38
CA ASP A 795 -15.72 -3.22 -13.85
C ASP A 795 -16.79 -3.66 -12.81
N ASN A 796 -17.33 -2.73 -12.02
CA ASN A 796 -18.45 -2.99 -11.12
C ASN A 796 -19.74 -3.39 -11.87
N LEU A 797 -20.00 -2.80 -13.04
CA LEU A 797 -21.15 -3.18 -13.88
C LEU A 797 -20.97 -4.57 -14.48
N GLU A 798 -19.75 -4.92 -14.92
CA GLU A 798 -19.41 -6.26 -15.38
C GLU A 798 -19.61 -7.30 -14.26
N GLU A 799 -19.20 -6.98 -13.04
CA GLU A 799 -19.41 -7.84 -11.87
C GLU A 799 -20.89 -8.04 -11.56
N LEU A 800 -21.71 -6.99 -11.64
CA LEU A 800 -23.17 -7.11 -11.49
C LEU A 800 -23.78 -8.03 -12.56
N ASN A 801 -23.29 -7.99 -13.81
CA ASN A 801 -23.71 -8.94 -14.85
C ASN A 801 -23.29 -10.38 -14.50
N ASN A 802 -22.02 -10.57 -14.13
CA ASN A 802 -21.46 -11.89 -13.80
C ASN A 802 -22.22 -12.58 -12.66
N GLN A 803 -22.74 -11.80 -11.70
CA GLN A 803 -23.57 -12.31 -10.60
C GLN A 803 -25.08 -12.40 -10.92
N GLY A 804 -25.51 -12.10 -12.15
CA GLY A 804 -26.92 -12.12 -12.54
C GLY A 804 -27.77 -11.04 -11.86
N LEU A 805 -27.16 -9.92 -11.49
CA LEU A 805 -27.77 -8.80 -10.77
C LEU A 805 -28.13 -7.61 -11.67
N SER A 806 -28.10 -7.78 -12.99
CA SER A 806 -28.44 -6.76 -13.99
C SER A 806 -29.85 -6.16 -13.89
N ARG A 807 -30.73 -6.77 -13.08
CA ARG A 807 -32.05 -6.20 -12.75
C ARG A 807 -31.97 -4.88 -11.96
N ILE A 808 -30.86 -4.59 -11.28
CA ILE A 808 -30.70 -3.41 -10.43
C ILE A 808 -30.40 -2.18 -11.31
N PRO A 809 -31.21 -1.11 -11.25
CA PRO A 809 -30.88 0.16 -11.91
C PRO A 809 -29.67 0.83 -11.25
N VAL A 810 -28.74 1.33 -12.07
CA VAL A 810 -27.52 1.98 -11.61
C VAL A 810 -27.46 3.45 -12.02
N LEU A 811 -27.18 4.33 -11.06
CA LEU A 811 -26.92 5.75 -11.29
C LEU A 811 -25.43 6.03 -11.10
N LEU A 812 -24.78 6.57 -12.13
CA LEU A 812 -23.36 6.92 -12.10
C LEU A 812 -23.20 8.43 -12.10
N GLY A 813 -22.51 8.96 -11.08
CA GLY A 813 -22.23 10.38 -10.94
C GLY A 813 -20.77 10.64 -10.56
N GLY A 814 -20.22 11.79 -10.96
CA GLY A 814 -18.80 12.02 -10.76
C GLY A 814 -18.18 13.04 -11.70
N ALA A 815 -17.20 13.80 -11.22
CA ALA A 815 -16.56 14.86 -12.01
C ALA A 815 -15.79 14.33 -13.24
N ALA A 816 -15.27 13.10 -13.17
CA ALA A 816 -14.56 12.46 -14.28
C ALA A 816 -15.49 11.78 -15.30
N LEU A 817 -16.79 11.62 -15.01
CA LEU A 817 -17.73 11.00 -15.92
C LEU A 817 -18.26 12.00 -16.95
N THR A 818 -18.52 11.50 -18.15
CA THR A 818 -19.26 12.25 -19.16
C THR A 818 -20.54 11.53 -19.49
N ARG A 819 -21.58 12.28 -19.88
CA ARG A 819 -22.85 11.68 -20.32
C ARG A 819 -22.64 10.67 -21.44
N SER A 820 -21.77 10.97 -22.41
CA SER A 820 -21.49 10.08 -23.53
C SER A 820 -20.89 8.76 -23.07
N TYR A 821 -19.97 8.77 -22.11
CA TYR A 821 -19.35 7.54 -21.61
C TYR A 821 -20.37 6.65 -20.90
N VAL A 822 -21.20 7.22 -20.02
CA VAL A 822 -22.19 6.46 -19.25
C VAL A 822 -23.35 5.98 -20.12
N GLU A 823 -23.93 6.86 -20.93
CA GLU A 823 -25.15 6.54 -21.68
C GLU A 823 -24.89 5.82 -23.00
N ARG A 824 -23.64 5.68 -23.44
CA ARG A 824 -23.27 4.89 -24.62
C ARG A 824 -22.41 3.71 -24.23
N ASP A 825 -21.17 3.96 -23.81
CA ASP A 825 -20.17 2.92 -23.62
C ASP A 825 -20.56 1.97 -22.47
N LEU A 826 -21.02 2.51 -21.34
CA LEU A 826 -21.42 1.67 -20.21
C LEU A 826 -22.78 0.97 -20.39
N ARG A 827 -23.65 1.48 -21.30
CA ARG A 827 -24.86 0.77 -21.71
C ARG A 827 -24.58 -0.41 -22.65
N GLU A 828 -23.44 -0.42 -23.33
CA GLU A 828 -22.98 -1.59 -24.09
C GLU A 828 -22.38 -2.67 -23.17
N VAL A 829 -21.96 -2.29 -21.95
CA VAL A 829 -21.35 -3.20 -20.96
C VAL A 829 -22.39 -3.79 -20.02
N TYR A 830 -23.31 -2.99 -19.47
CA TYR A 830 -24.27 -3.45 -18.46
C TYR A 830 -25.57 -3.95 -19.09
N ASP A 831 -26.02 -5.15 -18.71
CA ASP A 831 -27.28 -5.72 -19.22
C ASP A 831 -28.54 -5.02 -18.63
N GLY A 832 -28.35 -4.21 -17.59
CA GLY A 832 -29.39 -3.51 -16.85
C GLY A 832 -29.64 -2.07 -17.30
N ARG A 833 -30.31 -1.29 -16.43
CA ARG A 833 -30.53 0.15 -16.64
C ARG A 833 -29.37 0.94 -16.03
N VAL A 834 -28.69 1.78 -16.82
CA VAL A 834 -27.66 2.70 -16.31
C VAL A 834 -27.88 4.15 -16.75
N PHE A 835 -27.69 5.08 -15.81
CA PHE A 835 -28.00 6.50 -15.96
C PHE A 835 -26.82 7.38 -15.55
N TYR A 836 -26.65 8.49 -16.26
CA TYR A 836 -25.71 9.55 -15.89
C TYR A 836 -26.40 10.58 -14.99
N GLY A 837 -25.91 10.75 -13.78
CA GLY A 837 -26.30 11.86 -12.91
C GLY A 837 -25.30 13.00 -13.03
N ARG A 838 -25.60 14.01 -13.86
CA ARG A 838 -24.74 15.21 -13.95
C ARG A 838 -24.68 15.97 -12.63
N ASP A 839 -25.82 16.02 -11.95
CA ASP A 839 -26.01 16.67 -10.67
C ASP A 839 -27.06 15.90 -9.86
N ALA A 840 -27.20 16.25 -8.58
CA ALA A 840 -28.11 15.55 -7.68
C ALA A 840 -29.60 15.68 -8.07
N PHE A 841 -29.98 16.74 -8.78
CA PHE A 841 -31.34 16.89 -9.28
C PHE A 841 -31.61 15.92 -10.42
N GLU A 842 -30.69 15.77 -11.38
CA GLU A 842 -30.83 14.77 -12.45
C GLU A 842 -30.92 13.34 -11.89
N GLY A 843 -30.12 13.03 -10.86
CA GLY A 843 -30.23 11.77 -10.12
C GLY A 843 -31.62 11.57 -9.50
N LEU A 844 -32.15 12.59 -8.83
CA LEU A 844 -33.49 12.57 -8.24
C LEU A 844 -34.60 12.38 -9.28
N HIS A 845 -34.56 13.11 -10.41
CA HIS A 845 -35.55 12.97 -11.48
C HIS A 845 -35.52 11.56 -12.09
N THR A 846 -34.34 10.97 -12.21
CA THR A 846 -34.16 9.59 -12.69
C THR A 846 -34.81 8.59 -11.73
N LEU A 847 -34.58 8.76 -10.42
CA LEU A 847 -35.20 7.92 -9.39
C LEU A 847 -36.73 8.06 -9.40
N ASP A 848 -37.26 9.28 -9.52
CA ASP A 848 -38.71 9.51 -9.58
C ASP A 848 -39.35 8.76 -10.75
N LYS A 849 -38.71 8.78 -11.94
CA LYS A 849 -39.17 8.02 -13.11
C LYS A 849 -39.03 6.50 -12.90
N LEU A 850 -37.95 6.02 -12.30
CA LEU A 850 -37.80 4.59 -11.96
C LEU A 850 -38.91 4.12 -11.02
N MET A 851 -39.25 4.92 -10.01
CA MET A 851 -40.30 4.60 -9.05
C MET A 851 -41.70 4.70 -9.65
N GLU A 852 -41.90 5.55 -10.66
CA GLU A 852 -43.13 5.58 -11.45
C GLU A 852 -43.29 4.31 -12.30
N LEU A 853 -42.23 3.84 -12.97
CA LEU A 853 -42.25 2.59 -13.73
C LEU A 853 -42.52 1.39 -12.80
N LYS A 854 -41.85 1.34 -11.64
CA LYS A 854 -42.08 0.28 -10.64
C LYS A 854 -43.52 0.26 -10.12
N ARG A 855 -44.11 1.43 -9.83
CA ARG A 855 -45.50 1.55 -9.32
C ARG A 855 -46.56 1.27 -10.39
N SER A 856 -46.32 1.67 -11.64
CA SER A 856 -47.26 1.46 -12.75
C SER A 856 -47.22 0.03 -13.31
N GLY A 857 -46.11 -0.70 -13.13
CA GLY A 857 -45.91 -2.04 -13.68
C GLY A 857 -45.72 -2.06 -15.20
N ILE A 858 -45.57 -0.88 -15.83
CA ILE A 858 -45.35 -0.72 -17.26
C ILE A 858 -43.85 -0.49 -17.47
N ASP A 859 -43.18 -1.42 -18.16
CA ASP A 859 -41.74 -1.30 -18.45
C ASP A 859 -41.51 -0.38 -19.66
N ASP A 860 -40.57 0.56 -19.54
CA ASP A 860 -40.04 1.36 -20.65
C ASP A 860 -38.70 0.74 -21.08
N PRO A 861 -38.66 -0.06 -22.17
CA PRO A 861 -37.47 -0.81 -22.56
C PRO A 861 -36.32 0.08 -23.06
N GLU A 862 -36.62 1.32 -23.46
CA GLU A 862 -35.62 2.25 -23.99
C GLU A 862 -34.92 3.04 -22.88
N PHE A 863 -35.62 3.29 -21.77
CA PHE A 863 -35.12 4.13 -20.68
C PHE A 863 -33.91 3.52 -19.95
N GLY A 864 -32.72 4.05 -20.21
CA GLY A 864 -31.50 3.64 -19.52
C GLY A 864 -30.84 2.37 -20.06
N ARG A 865 -31.35 1.76 -21.14
CA ARG A 865 -30.79 0.53 -21.75
C ARG A 865 -30.21 0.77 -23.15
N ILE A 866 -30.80 1.66 -23.93
CA ILE A 866 -30.33 1.91 -25.31
C ILE A 866 -29.18 2.92 -25.28
N PRO A 867 -28.06 2.67 -26.00
CA PRO A 867 -27.00 3.66 -26.14
C PRO A 867 -27.50 5.00 -26.69
N THR A 868 -27.28 6.10 -25.97
CA THR A 868 -27.64 7.47 -26.38
C THR A 868 -26.43 8.41 -26.29
N GLY A 869 -26.17 9.21 -27.33
CA GLY A 869 -25.03 10.15 -27.35
C GLY A 869 -24.47 10.43 -28.76
N ARG A 870 -23.55 11.39 -28.88
CA ARG A 870 -22.85 11.67 -30.14
C ARG A 870 -21.73 10.65 -30.37
N SER A 871 -21.59 10.17 -31.60
CA SER A 871 -20.38 9.43 -31.99
C SER A 871 -19.18 10.36 -31.97
N LEU A 872 -18.27 10.17 -31.01
CA LEU A 872 -16.94 10.78 -31.08
C LEU A 872 -16.22 10.12 -32.26
N ALA A 873 -15.71 10.95 -33.19
CA ALA A 873 -14.96 10.45 -34.32
C ALA A 873 -13.76 9.63 -33.82
N GLU A 874 -13.51 8.47 -34.44
CA GLU A 874 -12.29 7.72 -34.21
C GLU A 874 -11.09 8.67 -34.33
N ARG A 875 -10.23 8.69 -33.32
CA ARG A 875 -8.93 9.35 -33.42
C ARG A 875 -8.17 8.64 -34.54
N ARG A 876 -8.18 9.23 -35.73
CA ARG A 876 -7.21 8.90 -36.77
C ARG A 876 -5.84 9.15 -36.15
N GLY A 877 -5.10 8.07 -35.90
CA GLY A 877 -3.72 8.17 -35.47
C GLY A 877 -2.92 9.07 -36.43
N PRO A 878 -1.78 9.62 -35.98
CA PRO A 878 -0.91 10.37 -36.87
C PRO A 878 -0.60 9.49 -38.08
N LYS A 879 -0.86 9.99 -39.30
CA LYS A 879 -0.35 9.35 -40.51
C LYS A 879 1.16 9.22 -40.32
N GLU A 880 1.67 8.00 -40.37
CA GLU A 880 3.10 7.72 -40.48
C GLU A 880 3.63 8.45 -41.72
N THR A 881 4.11 9.67 -41.55
CA THR A 881 5.11 10.23 -42.44
C THR A 881 6.39 9.46 -42.14
N ALA A 882 6.72 8.53 -43.02
CA ALA A 882 8.04 7.92 -43.08
C ALA A 882 9.07 9.04 -43.14
N ILE A 883 9.79 9.24 -42.04
CA ILE A 883 11.00 10.05 -42.03
C ILE A 883 12.12 9.09 -42.36
N ASP A 884 12.54 9.10 -43.63
CA ASP A 884 13.85 8.56 -44.01
C ASP A 884 14.90 9.42 -43.32
N LEU A 885 15.64 8.83 -42.37
CA LEU A 885 16.82 9.44 -41.78
C LEU A 885 18.06 8.91 -42.53
N PRO A 886 19.00 9.79 -42.94
CA PRO A 886 20.31 9.39 -43.45
C PRO A 886 21.20 8.76 -42.39
#